data_AF-R7UFJ6-F1
#
_entry.id   AF-R7UFJ6-F1
#
_cell.length_a   1.000
_cell.length_b   1.000
_cell.length_c   1.000
_cell.angle_alpha   90.00
_cell.angle_beta   90.00
_cell.angle_gamma   90.00
#
_symmetry.space_group_name_H-M   'P 1'
#
loop_
_entity.id
_entity.type
_entity.pdbx_description
1 polymer ?
#
loop_
_entity_poly.entity_id
_entity_poly.type
_entity_poly.pdbx_seq_one_letter_code
_entity_poly.pdbx_strand_id
1 'polypeptide(L)'
;MTEAMEVVRFFREPGLSSGLHSSTIQKLESALPGNVKIVNLRSENCFYVEVKKGLSSECLEPLQWVIQTPFHKNEVSSFSNFDDKKSANQLLIEIGPRLNFSTAFSTNAVSICHSIGLTLVTRIEASVRFLLDFQDDVAPDLEEQIVSLLHDKMTHCRYTEPIRSFQLAVATEDVYDVEVMECGKAALKEANDHLGLAFDDWDLEYYTDLFCQKVGRNPTNVECFDLAQSNSEHSRHWFFKGRMVVDGEERSGSLFSMVMDTQCHSNQNNVQGDNASELDLGAVQRGDPEMEQKMNRVIRACIEMHKDNPICSIHDQGAGGNGNVLKEICEPVGAVINAGSFQLGDPTLSVMEIWGAEYQESNAFLARKKDRRLLEEIATREKCPISFVGRITGDGKIRLVDDLRLQAIEPDSKKMKKTARDPVDLHLDHVLGKMPTKVFKLDHKDVRLSTVQLPAALTVQNALERVLRLPSVASKRYLTNKVDRSVTGLVAQQQCVGPLHTPLADVAVVALSHFNTVGGATAIGEQPIKGLVNAAAGARMAVGESLTNLVFALITDLRDVKCSGNWMWAAKLDGEGALLYDACAALCAVMKQLGIAIDGGKDSLSMAARVNGETVKAPGALVVSVYAGCPDIRKTVTPDLKEEEGACLVYVAFSGSKTARLGGSALAQCFSQIGDETPDLDEPVTFAAAFEVTQRLIEGKKLLAGHDVSDGGLLTCVLEMAFAGNVGVNLNFNSTHGLMEFLFAEELGIVLQVRATDVDTVCSAYALKSVPCIKIGNTGSTNAMVSFNGSEVLNAPIANLRDVWEATSFQMERLQANPKCVEMEEKNLRERKSPLFKLTFDSKPSPIAHFSSAPRVAVIREEGSNGDREMVSSFHMAGFDVWDVNMHDLCQGDLDLNQFRGVAFVGGFSYADVFGSAKGWAATLKYQKKLKQAFEAFYKRDDTFSLG
;
A
#
# COMPACT_ATOMS: atom_id res chain seq x y z
N MET A 1 0.00 8.91 -43.69
CA MET A 1 0.99 10.01 -43.57
C MET A 1 1.12 10.31 -42.09
N THR A 2 2.26 9.96 -41.47
CA THR A 2 2.54 10.29 -40.07
C THR A 2 2.77 11.79 -39.96
N GLU A 3 2.01 12.47 -39.10
CA GLU A 3 2.24 13.88 -38.78
C GLU A 3 3.63 14.02 -38.16
N ALA A 4 4.41 15.02 -38.60
CA ALA A 4 5.77 15.24 -38.09
C ALA A 4 5.69 15.78 -36.65
N MET A 5 6.13 14.97 -35.69
CA MET A 5 6.23 15.36 -34.28
C MET A 5 7.49 16.22 -34.06
N GLU A 6 7.37 17.25 -33.24
CA GLU A 6 8.48 18.12 -32.83
C GLU A 6 8.66 18.07 -31.31
N VAL A 7 9.91 18.06 -30.83
CA VAL A 7 10.25 18.12 -29.40
C VAL A 7 10.87 19.48 -29.07
N VAL A 8 10.20 20.26 -28.22
CA VAL A 8 10.66 21.57 -27.73
C VAL A 8 11.16 21.42 -26.29
N ARG A 9 12.16 22.24 -25.90
CA ARG A 9 12.77 22.18 -24.56
C ARG A 9 12.52 23.44 -23.75
N PHE A 10 12.27 23.25 -22.46
CA PHE A 10 12.25 24.32 -21.47
C PHE A 10 13.16 23.94 -20.30
N PHE A 11 13.79 24.94 -19.68
CA PHE A 11 14.76 24.75 -18.61
C PHE A 11 14.33 25.51 -17.36
N ARG A 12 14.61 24.96 -16.18
CA ARG A 12 14.29 25.59 -14.88
C ARG A 12 15.41 25.32 -13.86
N GLU A 13 16.02 26.38 -13.35
CA GLU A 13 17.07 26.32 -12.33
C GLU A 13 16.61 27.01 -11.04
N PRO A 14 16.69 26.37 -9.86
CA PRO A 14 17.37 25.10 -9.60
C PRO A 14 16.56 23.85 -10.00
N GLY A 15 17.29 22.79 -10.36
CA GLY A 15 16.78 21.47 -10.72
C GLY A 15 16.32 20.67 -9.50
N LEU A 16 17.14 20.67 -8.46
CA LEU A 16 16.90 20.02 -7.17
C LEU A 16 16.37 21.00 -6.11
N SER A 17 15.56 20.48 -5.18
CA SER A 17 15.26 21.18 -3.93
C SER A 17 16.52 21.29 -3.06
N SER A 18 16.56 22.25 -2.14
CA SER A 18 17.73 22.48 -1.27
C SER A 18 18.13 21.25 -0.45
N GLY A 19 17.15 20.46 0.02
CA GLY A 19 17.37 19.21 0.73
C GLY A 19 17.99 18.13 -0.16
N LEU A 20 17.41 17.89 -1.34
CA LEU A 20 17.94 16.93 -2.31
C LEU A 20 19.36 17.31 -2.74
N HIS A 21 19.59 18.58 -3.04
CA HIS A 21 20.90 19.11 -3.39
C HIS A 21 21.97 18.77 -2.33
N SER A 22 21.69 19.03 -1.05
CA SER A 22 22.63 18.71 0.04
C SER A 22 22.87 17.20 0.16
N SER A 23 21.81 16.39 0.06
CA SER A 23 21.94 14.92 0.10
C SER A 23 22.72 14.35 -1.09
N THR A 24 22.56 14.93 -2.28
CA THR A 24 23.30 14.54 -3.49
C THR A 24 24.78 14.85 -3.34
N ILE A 25 25.14 16.04 -2.85
CA ILE A 25 26.55 16.37 -2.57
C ILE A 25 27.14 15.38 -1.58
N GLN A 26 26.48 15.14 -0.44
CA GLN A 26 26.97 14.22 0.58
C GLN A 26 27.13 12.79 0.04
N LYS A 27 26.17 12.31 -0.77
CA LYS A 27 26.24 11.00 -1.44
C LYS A 27 27.46 10.90 -2.34
N LEU A 28 27.70 11.92 -3.18
CA LEU A 28 28.85 11.97 -4.07
C LEU A 28 30.16 12.01 -3.28
N GLU A 29 30.30 12.94 -2.33
CA GLU A 29 31.51 13.08 -1.51
C GLU A 29 31.85 11.81 -0.71
N SER A 30 30.83 11.07 -0.24
CA SER A 30 31.04 9.82 0.52
C SER A 30 31.48 8.63 -0.34
N ALA A 31 31.13 8.63 -1.63
CA ALA A 31 31.38 7.51 -2.53
C ALA A 31 32.60 7.72 -3.43
N LEU A 32 33.00 8.97 -3.67
CA LEU A 32 34.14 9.30 -4.53
C LEU A 32 35.47 9.18 -3.76
N PRO A 33 36.58 8.89 -4.46
CA PRO A 33 37.90 8.83 -3.85
C PRO A 33 38.27 10.15 -3.14
N GLY A 34 38.94 10.10 -1.99
CA GLY A 34 39.23 11.28 -1.17
C GLY A 34 40.13 12.35 -1.82
N ASN A 35 40.76 12.05 -2.96
CA ASN A 35 41.50 13.01 -3.79
C ASN A 35 40.60 13.76 -4.79
N VAL A 36 39.32 13.38 -4.93
CA VAL A 36 38.34 14.05 -5.78
C VAL A 36 37.56 15.03 -4.93
N LYS A 37 37.59 16.32 -5.31
CA LYS A 37 36.89 17.37 -4.57
C LYS A 37 35.93 18.13 -5.48
N ILE A 38 34.64 18.03 -5.16
CA ILE A 38 33.59 18.80 -5.81
C ILE A 38 33.59 20.20 -5.17
N VAL A 39 33.83 21.23 -5.97
CA VAL A 39 33.83 22.63 -5.53
C VAL A 39 32.40 23.16 -5.47
N ASN A 40 31.57 22.74 -6.42
CA ASN A 40 30.20 23.21 -6.57
C ASN A 40 29.37 22.19 -7.36
N LEU A 41 28.08 22.10 -7.03
CA LEU A 41 27.08 21.33 -7.76
C LEU A 41 25.96 22.28 -8.13
N ARG A 42 25.67 22.45 -9.41
CA ARG A 42 24.45 23.14 -9.88
C ARG A 42 23.54 22.14 -10.56
N SER A 43 22.24 22.43 -10.57
CA SER A 43 21.25 21.58 -11.21
C SER A 43 20.18 22.42 -11.89
N GLU A 44 19.66 21.95 -13.02
CA GLU A 44 18.47 22.49 -13.70
C GLU A 44 17.57 21.32 -14.15
N ASN A 45 16.26 21.53 -14.21
CA ASN A 45 15.35 20.61 -14.88
C ASN A 45 15.30 20.96 -16.37
N CYS A 46 15.28 19.95 -17.25
CA CYS A 46 14.98 20.10 -18.67
C CYS A 46 13.67 19.36 -18.98
N PHE A 47 12.69 20.11 -19.50
CA PHE A 47 11.37 19.60 -19.87
C PHE A 47 11.32 19.41 -21.39
N TYR A 48 11.15 18.17 -21.83
CA TYR A 48 10.98 17.80 -23.23
C TYR A 48 9.50 17.71 -23.55
N VAL A 49 9.00 18.59 -24.42
CA VAL A 49 7.58 18.72 -24.78
C VAL A 49 7.40 18.30 -26.23
N GLU A 50 6.71 17.17 -26.45
CA GLU A 50 6.33 16.71 -27.79
C GLU A 50 5.02 17.35 -28.26
N VAL A 51 5.02 17.84 -29.50
CA VAL A 51 3.85 18.47 -30.13
C VAL A 51 3.60 17.96 -31.54
N LYS A 52 2.32 17.76 -31.90
CA LYS A 52 1.90 17.30 -33.24
C LYS A 52 2.16 18.29 -34.37
N LYS A 53 2.23 19.58 -34.03
CA LYS A 53 2.41 20.70 -34.94
C LYS A 53 3.03 21.84 -34.14
N GLY A 54 4.04 22.51 -34.67
CA GLY A 54 4.85 23.49 -33.94
C GLY A 54 4.03 24.46 -33.07
N LEU A 55 4.56 24.80 -31.90
CA LEU A 55 3.90 25.67 -30.92
C LEU A 55 3.76 27.11 -31.47
N SER A 56 2.52 27.60 -31.57
CA SER A 56 2.29 29.03 -31.81
C SER A 56 2.76 29.86 -30.62
N SER A 57 3.15 31.12 -30.86
CA SER A 57 3.59 32.04 -29.81
C SER A 57 2.56 32.22 -28.69
N GLU A 58 1.27 32.12 -29.01
CA GLU A 58 0.16 32.20 -28.05
C GLU A 58 0.12 31.02 -27.05
N CYS A 59 0.73 29.88 -27.38
CA CYS A 59 0.77 28.69 -26.53
C CYS A 59 1.97 28.68 -25.57
N LEU A 60 2.98 29.53 -25.82
CA LEU A 60 4.22 29.52 -25.04
C LEU A 60 4.04 30.07 -23.64
N GLU A 61 3.27 31.16 -23.46
CA GLU A 61 3.09 31.76 -22.13
C GLU A 61 2.33 30.82 -21.18
N PRO A 62 1.20 30.19 -21.56
CA PRO A 62 0.52 29.25 -20.67
C PRO A 62 1.39 28.05 -20.31
N LEU A 63 2.12 27.48 -21.28
CA LEU A 63 3.01 26.34 -21.06
C LEU A 63 4.17 26.69 -20.12
N GLN A 64 4.85 27.82 -20.35
CA GLN A 64 5.91 28.31 -19.46
C GLN A 64 5.37 28.59 -18.06
N TRP A 65 4.19 29.19 -17.94
CA TRP A 65 3.58 29.50 -16.65
C TRP A 65 3.26 28.23 -15.85
N VAL A 66 2.78 27.17 -16.51
CA VAL A 66 2.50 25.88 -15.86
C VAL A 66 3.79 25.25 -15.34
N ILE A 67 4.87 25.23 -16.14
CA ILE A 67 6.17 24.65 -15.77
C ILE A 67 6.85 25.41 -14.61
N GLN A 68 6.52 26.70 -14.43
CA GLN A 68 7.06 27.53 -13.34
C GLN A 68 6.57 27.08 -11.95
N THR A 69 7.46 27.13 -10.97
CA THR A 69 7.07 26.92 -9.56
C THR A 69 6.53 28.22 -8.94
N PRO A 70 5.66 28.13 -7.91
CA PRO A 70 5.22 29.30 -7.18
C PRO A 70 6.32 29.93 -6.30
N PHE A 71 7.33 29.15 -5.91
CA PHE A 71 8.42 29.59 -5.04
C PHE A 71 9.49 30.40 -5.77
N HIS A 72 9.64 30.17 -7.09
CA HIS A 72 10.65 30.81 -7.90
C HIS A 72 10.07 31.40 -9.19
N LYS A 73 9.75 32.70 -9.14
CA LYS A 73 9.16 33.42 -10.28
C LYS A 73 10.23 33.75 -11.32
N ASN A 74 9.94 33.49 -12.60
CA ASN A 74 10.75 33.82 -13.79
C ASN A 74 12.02 32.96 -14.05
N GLU A 75 12.08 31.72 -13.58
CA GLU A 75 13.23 30.81 -13.83
C GLU A 75 13.03 29.84 -15.01
N VAL A 76 11.90 29.89 -15.73
CA VAL A 76 11.68 29.04 -16.91
C VAL A 76 12.16 29.74 -18.18
N SER A 77 13.07 29.09 -18.90
CA SER A 77 13.68 29.59 -20.14
C SER A 77 13.58 28.56 -21.26
N SER A 78 13.59 29.01 -22.52
CA SER A 78 13.75 28.11 -23.68
C SER A 78 15.22 27.75 -23.95
N PHE A 79 16.15 28.32 -23.17
CA PHE A 79 17.59 28.09 -23.27
C PHE A 79 18.14 27.60 -21.92
N SER A 80 19.05 26.63 -21.98
CA SER A 80 19.81 26.10 -20.84
C SER A 80 20.65 27.20 -20.20
N ASN A 81 20.76 27.19 -18.87
CA ASN A 81 21.69 28.05 -18.13
C ASN A 81 23.11 27.47 -18.11
N PHE A 82 23.27 26.20 -18.47
CA PHE A 82 24.55 25.53 -18.58
C PHE A 82 25.07 25.60 -20.02
N ASP A 83 26.38 25.90 -20.17
CA ASP A 83 27.08 25.82 -21.44
C ASP A 83 27.42 24.34 -21.72
N ASP A 84 27.08 23.85 -22.91
CA ASP A 84 27.45 22.50 -23.33
C ASP A 84 28.97 22.39 -23.62
N LYS A 85 29.70 23.52 -23.69
CA LYS A 85 31.18 23.56 -23.79
C LYS A 85 31.84 23.40 -22.42
N LYS A 86 32.26 22.16 -22.14
CA LYS A 86 32.93 21.76 -20.89
C LYS A 86 34.36 22.34 -20.79
N SER A 87 34.71 22.95 -19.66
CA SER A 87 36.12 23.06 -19.25
C SER A 87 36.63 21.70 -18.72
N ALA A 88 37.95 21.50 -18.68
CA ALA A 88 38.54 20.20 -18.29
C ALA A 88 38.20 19.76 -16.85
N ASN A 89 37.80 20.72 -15.99
CA ASN A 89 37.39 20.52 -14.61
C ASN A 89 35.86 20.55 -14.39
N GLN A 90 35.06 20.49 -15.46
CA GLN A 90 33.59 20.52 -15.38
C GLN A 90 32.96 19.27 -15.98
N LEU A 91 31.93 18.76 -15.30
CA LEU A 91 31.15 17.62 -15.76
C LEU A 91 29.66 17.97 -15.80
N LEU A 92 29.09 17.91 -17.00
CA LEU A 92 27.65 18.02 -17.23
C LEU A 92 27.07 16.62 -17.48
N ILE A 93 26.14 16.20 -16.63
CA ILE A 93 25.41 14.93 -16.72
C ILE A 93 23.92 15.23 -16.79
N GLU A 94 23.21 14.62 -17.74
CA GLU A 94 21.77 14.68 -17.82
C GLU A 94 21.17 13.30 -17.56
N ILE A 95 20.25 13.23 -16.60
CA ILE A 95 19.54 12.01 -16.20
C ILE A 95 18.04 12.24 -16.41
N GLY A 96 17.39 11.35 -17.13
CA GLY A 96 15.93 11.38 -17.30
C GLY A 96 15.33 9.98 -17.32
N PRO A 97 14.00 9.88 -17.44
CA PRO A 97 13.31 8.58 -17.51
C PRO A 97 13.73 7.80 -18.75
N ARG A 98 13.66 6.47 -18.70
CA ARG A 98 13.77 5.67 -19.92
C ARG A 98 12.60 6.01 -20.86
N LEU A 99 12.86 6.05 -22.17
CA LEU A 99 11.91 6.60 -23.16
C LEU A 99 10.84 5.62 -23.63
N ASN A 100 10.99 4.33 -23.29
CA ASN A 100 10.11 3.23 -23.69
C ASN A 100 8.75 3.19 -22.98
N PHE A 101 8.50 4.10 -22.05
CA PHE A 101 7.20 4.27 -21.41
C PHE A 101 6.99 5.74 -21.06
N SER A 102 5.73 6.17 -21.00
CA SER A 102 5.37 7.51 -20.49
C SER A 102 5.34 7.51 -18.97
N THR A 103 5.93 8.49 -18.31
CA THR A 103 5.89 8.58 -16.84
C THR A 103 4.51 8.99 -16.32
N ALA A 104 4.21 8.74 -15.03
CA ALA A 104 3.00 9.29 -14.39
C ALA A 104 3.00 10.83 -14.42
N PHE A 105 4.20 11.44 -14.26
CA PHE A 105 4.41 12.87 -14.46
C PHE A 105 3.94 13.32 -15.84
N SER A 106 4.35 12.63 -16.90
CA SER A 106 3.95 12.95 -18.28
C SER A 106 2.44 12.88 -18.50
N THR A 107 1.80 11.83 -17.97
CA THR A 107 0.34 11.65 -18.10
C THR A 107 -0.42 12.82 -17.48
N ASN A 108 -0.07 13.19 -16.26
CA ASN A 108 -0.68 14.31 -15.55
C ASN A 108 -0.32 15.67 -16.17
N ALA A 109 0.93 15.86 -16.62
CA ALA A 109 1.37 17.09 -17.30
C ALA A 109 0.61 17.33 -18.62
N VAL A 110 0.38 16.27 -19.40
CA VAL A 110 -0.44 16.33 -20.62
C VAL A 110 -1.89 16.65 -20.27
N SER A 111 -2.45 16.06 -19.21
CA SER A 111 -3.81 16.39 -18.74
C SER A 111 -3.95 17.88 -18.40
N ILE A 112 -2.98 18.46 -17.68
CA ILE A 112 -2.95 19.92 -17.41
C ILE A 112 -2.92 20.72 -18.71
N CYS A 113 -2.08 20.34 -19.67
CA CYS A 113 -2.00 21.04 -20.95
C CYS A 113 -3.34 21.01 -21.70
N HIS A 114 -3.99 19.85 -21.73
CA HIS A 114 -5.28 19.69 -22.40
C HIS A 114 -6.39 20.49 -21.69
N SER A 115 -6.39 20.54 -20.35
CA SER A 115 -7.39 21.30 -19.57
C SER A 115 -7.33 22.81 -19.81
N ILE A 116 -6.17 23.35 -20.21
CA ILE A 116 -5.99 24.75 -20.61
C ILE A 116 -6.06 24.99 -22.13
N GLY A 117 -6.42 23.97 -22.91
CA GLY A 117 -6.61 24.06 -24.37
C GLY A 117 -5.38 23.77 -25.23
N LEU A 118 -4.26 23.33 -24.66
CA LEU A 118 -3.05 22.92 -25.38
C LEU A 118 -3.11 21.46 -25.83
N THR A 119 -4.13 21.09 -26.60
CA THR A 119 -4.41 19.70 -27.03
C THR A 119 -3.40 19.13 -28.03
N LEU A 120 -2.48 19.96 -28.54
CA LEU A 120 -1.41 19.55 -29.46
C LEU A 120 -0.22 18.91 -28.74
N VAL A 121 -0.12 19.10 -27.42
CA VAL A 121 0.90 18.47 -26.58
C VAL A 121 0.55 17.00 -26.39
N THR A 122 1.46 16.10 -26.76
CA THR A 122 1.24 14.64 -26.68
C THR A 122 2.04 13.99 -25.57
N ARG A 123 3.17 14.57 -25.19
CA ARG A 123 4.05 14.03 -24.15
C ARG A 123 4.90 15.11 -23.50
N ILE A 124 5.08 15.05 -22.18
CA ILE A 124 6.04 15.91 -21.47
C ILE A 124 6.88 15.06 -20.52
N GLU A 125 8.20 15.00 -20.72
CA GLU A 125 9.11 14.36 -19.76
C GLU A 125 10.04 15.39 -19.14
N ALA A 126 10.47 15.13 -17.90
CA ALA A 126 11.44 15.96 -17.18
C ALA A 126 12.72 15.17 -16.91
N SER A 127 13.86 15.75 -17.26
CA SER A 127 15.19 15.29 -16.86
C SER A 127 15.83 16.28 -15.89
N VAL A 128 16.83 15.83 -15.14
CA VAL A 128 17.69 16.67 -14.30
C VAL A 128 19.08 16.72 -14.93
N ARG A 129 19.55 17.93 -15.17
CA ARG A 129 20.91 18.24 -15.61
C ARG A 129 21.72 18.66 -14.40
N PHE A 130 22.87 18.02 -14.18
CA PHE A 130 23.81 18.26 -13.09
C PHE A 130 25.10 18.82 -13.67
N LEU A 131 25.50 20.00 -13.19
CA LEU A 131 26.79 20.59 -13.51
C LEU A 131 27.68 20.54 -12.27
N LEU A 132 28.71 19.70 -12.32
CA LEU A 132 29.68 19.52 -11.25
C LEU A 132 30.97 20.26 -11.61
N ASP A 133 31.41 21.14 -10.70
CA ASP A 133 32.70 21.83 -10.79
C ASP A 133 33.71 21.11 -9.88
N PHE A 134 34.86 20.70 -10.43
CA PHE A 134 35.93 20.03 -9.69
C PHE A 134 37.14 20.93 -9.47
N GLN A 135 37.92 20.60 -8.45
CA GLN A 135 39.18 21.27 -8.18
C GLN A 135 40.25 20.97 -9.25
N ASP A 136 40.28 19.73 -9.73
CA ASP A 136 41.22 19.22 -10.73
C ASP A 136 40.48 18.62 -11.94
N ASP A 137 41.20 18.26 -13.00
CA ASP A 137 40.63 17.67 -14.22
C ASP A 137 39.94 16.32 -13.93
N VAL A 138 38.82 16.08 -14.61
CA VAL A 138 37.96 14.89 -14.40
C VAL A 138 38.48 13.70 -15.22
N ALA A 139 38.80 12.59 -14.57
CA ALA A 139 39.13 11.34 -15.24
C ALA A 139 37.88 10.66 -15.82
N PRO A 140 37.94 10.00 -17.00
CA PRO A 140 36.77 9.34 -17.61
C PRO A 140 36.10 8.27 -16.72
N ASP A 141 36.88 7.48 -15.98
CA ASP A 141 36.34 6.43 -15.09
C ASP A 141 35.51 7.00 -13.94
N LEU A 142 35.77 8.26 -13.56
CA LEU A 142 35.04 8.96 -12.49
C LEU A 142 33.63 9.34 -12.94
N GLU A 143 33.44 9.61 -14.22
CA GLU A 143 32.16 10.02 -14.78
C GLU A 143 31.11 8.91 -14.67
N GLU A 144 31.45 7.67 -15.03
CA GLU A 144 30.55 6.51 -14.90
C GLU A 144 30.20 6.22 -13.44
N GLN A 145 31.16 6.37 -12.52
CA GLN A 145 30.90 6.24 -11.09
C GLN A 145 29.88 7.28 -10.61
N ILE A 146 30.04 8.55 -11.02
CA ILE A 146 29.10 9.63 -10.66
C ILE A 146 27.72 9.36 -11.27
N VAL A 147 27.64 8.96 -12.54
CA VAL A 147 26.37 8.64 -13.20
C VAL A 147 25.63 7.56 -12.42
N SER A 148 26.31 6.49 -12.00
CA SER A 148 25.69 5.41 -11.20
C SER A 148 25.10 5.86 -9.86
N LEU A 149 25.61 6.97 -9.31
CA LEU A 149 25.13 7.55 -8.05
C LEU A 149 23.97 8.54 -8.24
N LEU A 150 23.81 9.11 -9.43
CA LEU A 150 22.83 10.18 -9.70
C LEU A 150 21.46 9.65 -10.15
N HIS A 151 21.31 8.36 -10.46
CA HIS A 151 20.07 7.83 -11.00
C HIS A 151 19.71 6.46 -10.45
N ASP A 152 18.43 6.11 -10.57
CA ASP A 152 17.96 4.74 -10.45
C ASP A 152 18.09 4.05 -11.81
N LYS A 153 18.98 3.06 -11.91
CA LYS A 153 19.26 2.31 -13.14
C LYS A 153 18.04 1.57 -13.71
N MET A 154 17.03 1.30 -12.89
CA MET A 154 15.83 0.56 -13.31
C MET A 154 14.87 1.46 -14.08
N THR A 155 14.68 2.71 -13.64
CA THR A 155 13.66 3.64 -14.17
C THR A 155 14.24 4.78 -15.00
N HIS A 156 15.49 5.16 -14.75
CA HIS A 156 16.17 6.27 -15.40
C HIS A 156 17.32 5.79 -16.28
N CYS A 157 17.77 6.67 -17.16
CA CYS A 157 19.01 6.52 -17.89
C CYS A 157 19.69 7.87 -18.10
N ARG A 158 20.97 7.81 -18.49
CA ARG A 158 21.74 8.96 -18.90
C ARG A 158 21.37 9.38 -20.31
N TYR A 159 21.16 10.68 -20.53
CA TYR A 159 21.06 11.25 -21.87
C TYR A 159 22.44 11.79 -22.30
N THR A 160 22.97 11.23 -23.38
CA THR A 160 24.24 11.69 -23.99
C THR A 160 24.02 12.79 -25.01
N GLU A 161 22.83 12.85 -25.60
CA GLU A 161 22.38 13.91 -26.50
C GLU A 161 20.95 14.34 -26.15
N PRO A 162 20.55 15.57 -26.48
CA PRO A 162 19.16 15.99 -26.30
C PRO A 162 18.19 15.15 -27.12
N ILE A 163 17.10 14.72 -26.48
CA ILE A 163 16.01 13.98 -27.14
C ILE A 163 15.40 14.84 -28.27
N ARG A 164 15.23 14.22 -29.44
CA ARG A 164 14.59 14.83 -30.61
C ARG A 164 13.26 14.17 -30.99
N SER A 165 13.00 12.97 -30.48
CA SER A 165 11.78 12.19 -30.69
C SER A 165 11.63 11.20 -29.54
N PHE A 166 10.39 10.96 -29.11
CA PHE A 166 10.07 9.89 -28.17
C PHE A 166 9.77 8.55 -28.87
N GLN A 167 9.71 8.52 -30.20
CA GLN A 167 9.50 7.29 -30.95
C GLN A 167 10.73 6.41 -30.90
N LEU A 168 10.56 5.18 -30.42
CA LEU A 168 11.58 4.14 -30.48
C LEU A 168 11.43 3.35 -31.78
N ALA A 169 12.55 3.07 -32.44
CA ALA A 169 12.58 2.20 -33.61
C ALA A 169 12.62 0.73 -33.16
N VAL A 170 11.50 0.21 -32.66
CA VAL A 170 11.35 -1.20 -32.29
C VAL A 170 10.35 -1.85 -33.24
N ALA A 171 10.70 -3.01 -33.79
CA ALA A 171 9.77 -3.83 -34.57
C ALA A 171 8.87 -4.60 -33.60
N THR A 172 7.55 -4.50 -33.79
CA THR A 172 6.56 -5.30 -33.07
C THR A 172 6.80 -6.79 -33.34
N GLU A 173 6.80 -7.62 -32.30
CA GLU A 173 6.85 -9.07 -32.47
C GLU A 173 5.55 -9.59 -33.12
N ASP A 174 5.71 -10.43 -34.14
CA ASP A 174 4.58 -11.04 -34.84
C ASP A 174 4.01 -12.24 -34.05
N VAL A 175 2.70 -12.44 -34.13
CA VAL A 175 2.06 -13.70 -33.68
C VAL A 175 2.51 -14.86 -34.57
N TYR A 176 2.97 -15.96 -33.96
CA TYR A 176 3.38 -17.20 -34.65
C TYR A 176 2.87 -18.45 -33.92
N ASP A 177 2.80 -19.57 -34.65
CA ASP A 177 2.44 -20.89 -34.11
C ASP A 177 3.68 -21.56 -33.49
N VAL A 178 3.50 -22.19 -32.32
CA VAL A 178 4.49 -23.10 -31.71
C VAL A 178 4.15 -24.53 -32.14
N GLU A 179 5.08 -25.21 -32.81
CA GLU A 179 4.87 -26.49 -33.52
C GLU A 179 4.72 -27.71 -32.58
N VAL A 180 3.80 -27.64 -31.61
CA VAL A 180 3.54 -28.70 -30.61
C VAL A 180 2.91 -29.95 -31.23
N MET A 181 2.10 -29.83 -32.28
CA MET A 181 1.48 -30.95 -32.98
C MET A 181 2.53 -31.81 -33.68
N GLU A 182 3.56 -31.18 -34.24
CA GLU A 182 4.64 -31.83 -34.99
C GLU A 182 5.77 -32.31 -34.07
N CYS A 183 6.17 -31.49 -33.10
CA CYS A 183 7.38 -31.68 -32.29
C CYS A 183 7.09 -32.03 -30.81
N GLY A 184 5.82 -32.07 -30.40
CA GLY A 184 5.39 -32.43 -29.05
C GLY A 184 5.98 -31.52 -27.96
N LYS A 185 6.26 -32.10 -26.78
CA LYS A 185 6.81 -31.41 -25.60
C LYS A 185 8.09 -30.62 -25.89
N ALA A 186 8.88 -31.01 -26.90
CA ALA A 186 10.14 -30.33 -27.24
C ALA A 186 9.92 -28.90 -27.77
N ALA A 187 8.94 -28.68 -28.66
CA ALA A 187 8.61 -27.35 -29.16
C ALA A 187 8.10 -26.43 -28.05
N LEU A 188 7.27 -26.98 -27.14
CA LEU A 188 6.77 -26.20 -26.00
C LEU A 188 7.90 -25.86 -25.02
N LYS A 189 8.88 -26.76 -24.81
CA LYS A 189 10.06 -26.48 -23.99
C LYS A 189 10.93 -25.38 -24.60
N GLU A 190 11.13 -25.39 -25.93
CA GLU A 190 11.85 -24.32 -26.62
C GLU A 190 11.13 -22.97 -26.47
N ALA A 191 9.81 -22.94 -26.64
CA ALA A 191 9.01 -21.75 -26.41
C ALA A 191 9.08 -21.28 -24.94
N ASN A 192 9.05 -22.20 -23.98
CA ASN A 192 9.23 -21.91 -22.56
C ASN A 192 10.56 -21.22 -22.27
N ASP A 193 11.65 -21.76 -22.81
CA ASP A 193 13.00 -21.23 -22.60
C ASP A 193 13.20 -19.88 -23.33
N HIS A 194 12.58 -19.69 -24.50
CA HIS A 194 12.68 -18.47 -25.30
C HIS A 194 11.83 -17.31 -24.75
N LEU A 195 10.58 -17.59 -24.38
CA LEU A 195 9.61 -16.59 -23.89
C LEU A 195 9.66 -16.40 -22.37
N GLY A 196 10.40 -17.25 -21.64
CA GLY A 196 10.51 -17.18 -20.18
C GLY A 196 9.22 -17.59 -19.45
N LEU A 197 8.50 -18.60 -19.95
CA LEU A 197 7.16 -18.97 -19.45
C LEU A 197 7.16 -19.65 -18.07
N ALA A 198 8.32 -20.08 -17.58
CA ALA A 198 8.50 -20.75 -16.29
C ALA A 198 7.61 -21.99 -16.07
N PHE A 199 7.22 -22.70 -17.13
CA PHE A 199 6.49 -23.95 -17.05
C PHE A 199 7.34 -25.04 -16.38
N ASP A 200 6.73 -25.71 -15.40
CA ASP A 200 7.28 -26.92 -14.82
C ASP A 200 7.02 -28.15 -15.72
N ASP A 201 7.58 -29.31 -15.36
CA ASP A 201 7.40 -30.53 -16.15
C ASP A 201 5.93 -30.98 -16.29
N TRP A 202 5.11 -30.72 -15.26
CA TRP A 202 3.68 -31.02 -15.29
C TRP A 202 2.95 -30.07 -16.24
N ASP A 203 3.29 -28.78 -16.22
CA ASP A 203 2.70 -27.77 -17.11
C ASP A 203 3.02 -28.12 -18.57
N LEU A 204 4.28 -28.45 -18.86
CA LEU A 204 4.72 -28.86 -20.20
C LEU A 204 3.97 -30.11 -20.70
N GLU A 205 3.74 -31.11 -19.83
CA GLU A 205 2.97 -32.30 -20.19
C GLU A 205 1.49 -31.98 -20.41
N TYR A 206 0.88 -31.24 -19.48
CA TYR A 206 -0.53 -30.89 -19.55
C TYR A 206 -0.86 -30.07 -20.80
N TYR A 207 -0.07 -29.03 -21.10
CA TYR A 207 -0.33 -28.19 -22.25
C TYR A 207 -0.01 -28.89 -23.57
N THR A 208 1.00 -29.76 -23.62
CA THR A 208 1.23 -30.63 -24.78
C THR A 208 -0.01 -31.49 -25.07
N ASP A 209 -0.56 -32.16 -24.05
CA ASP A 209 -1.75 -32.99 -24.20
C ASP A 209 -3.01 -32.17 -24.51
N LEU A 210 -3.15 -30.98 -23.92
CA LEU A 210 -4.25 -30.07 -24.23
C LEU A 210 -4.28 -29.74 -25.72
N PHE A 211 -3.17 -29.25 -26.28
CA PHE A 211 -3.11 -28.81 -27.67
C PHE A 211 -3.15 -29.98 -28.65
N CYS A 212 -2.47 -31.09 -28.35
CA CYS A 212 -2.46 -32.27 -29.21
C CYS A 212 -3.78 -33.05 -29.22
N GLN A 213 -4.36 -33.28 -28.03
CA GLN A 213 -5.47 -34.24 -27.89
C GLN A 213 -6.85 -33.58 -27.82
N LYS A 214 -6.97 -32.41 -27.17
CA LYS A 214 -8.27 -31.75 -26.95
C LYS A 214 -8.55 -30.63 -27.94
N VAL A 215 -7.57 -29.75 -28.14
CA VAL A 215 -7.72 -28.59 -29.04
C VAL A 215 -7.45 -29.00 -30.50
N GLY A 216 -6.51 -29.92 -30.74
CA GLY A 216 -6.22 -30.50 -32.04
C GLY A 216 -5.48 -29.57 -33.00
N ARG A 217 -4.60 -28.70 -32.49
CA ARG A 217 -3.86 -27.68 -33.27
C ARG A 217 -2.67 -27.13 -32.49
N ASN A 218 -1.75 -26.47 -33.19
CA ASN A 218 -0.67 -25.70 -32.56
C ASN A 218 -1.20 -24.50 -31.73
N PRO A 219 -0.64 -24.24 -30.54
CA PRO A 219 -0.82 -22.98 -29.84
C PRO A 219 -0.09 -21.84 -30.54
N THR A 220 -0.55 -20.61 -30.32
CA THR A 220 0.23 -19.41 -30.67
C THR A 220 1.19 -19.03 -29.54
N ASN A 221 2.20 -18.20 -29.82
CA ASN A 221 3.03 -17.59 -28.77
C ASN A 221 2.19 -16.80 -27.74
N VAL A 222 1.13 -16.11 -28.19
CA VAL A 222 0.20 -15.38 -27.32
C VAL A 222 -0.57 -16.32 -26.39
N GLU A 223 -1.03 -17.47 -26.87
CA GLU A 223 -1.70 -18.47 -26.03
C GLU A 223 -0.73 -19.12 -25.04
N CYS A 224 0.51 -19.41 -25.44
CA CYS A 224 1.54 -19.92 -24.54
C CYS A 224 1.84 -18.91 -23.41
N PHE A 225 2.00 -17.62 -23.76
CA PHE A 225 2.22 -16.55 -22.80
C PHE A 225 1.03 -16.37 -21.85
N ASP A 226 -0.19 -16.31 -22.39
CA ASP A 226 -1.44 -16.20 -21.63
C ASP A 226 -1.62 -17.34 -20.61
N LEU A 227 -1.34 -18.58 -21.03
CA LEU A 227 -1.42 -19.76 -20.17
C LEU A 227 -0.35 -19.78 -19.07
N ALA A 228 0.84 -19.27 -19.35
CA ALA A 228 1.91 -19.13 -18.36
C ALA A 228 1.54 -18.16 -17.25
N GLN A 229 1.00 -17.00 -17.63
CA GLN A 229 0.64 -15.97 -16.67
C GLN A 229 -0.64 -16.33 -15.91
N SER A 230 -1.72 -16.66 -16.61
CA SER A 230 -3.04 -16.89 -15.98
C SER A 230 -3.13 -18.18 -15.16
N ASN A 231 -2.21 -19.13 -15.36
CA ASN A 231 -2.17 -20.39 -14.62
C ASN A 231 -0.89 -20.56 -13.79
N SER A 232 -0.23 -19.45 -13.46
CA SER A 232 0.91 -19.41 -12.54
C SER A 232 0.51 -19.93 -11.13
N GLU A 233 1.51 -20.21 -10.29
CA GLU A 233 1.27 -20.57 -8.88
C GLU A 233 0.42 -19.53 -8.16
N HIS A 234 0.69 -18.24 -8.39
CA HIS A 234 0.03 -17.17 -7.65
C HIS A 234 -1.35 -16.84 -8.21
N SER A 235 -1.56 -16.90 -9.53
CA SER A 235 -2.91 -16.73 -10.10
C SER A 235 -3.88 -17.88 -9.73
N ARG A 236 -3.38 -19.10 -9.51
CA ARG A 236 -4.23 -20.28 -9.24
C ARG A 236 -4.23 -20.79 -7.83
N HIS A 237 -3.24 -20.42 -7.03
CA HIS A 237 -3.03 -20.93 -5.68
C HIS A 237 -2.96 -22.47 -5.68
N TRP A 238 -2.16 -23.04 -6.61
CA TRP A 238 -2.08 -24.48 -6.83
C TRP A 238 -1.73 -25.24 -5.56
N PHE A 239 -0.80 -24.70 -4.77
CA PHE A 239 -0.41 -25.26 -3.50
C PHE A 239 -1.58 -25.26 -2.52
N PHE A 240 -2.24 -24.11 -2.30
CA PHE A 240 -3.35 -24.01 -1.34
C PHE A 240 -4.58 -24.86 -1.73
N LYS A 241 -4.85 -25.05 -3.02
CA LYS A 241 -5.93 -25.91 -3.53
C LYS A 241 -5.51 -27.36 -3.77
N GLY A 242 -4.21 -27.66 -3.69
CA GLY A 242 -3.63 -28.95 -4.00
C GLY A 242 -3.97 -30.05 -3.00
N ARG A 243 -3.77 -31.31 -3.42
CA ARG A 243 -3.82 -32.46 -2.52
C ARG A 243 -2.51 -32.58 -1.75
N MET A 244 -2.59 -32.74 -0.43
CA MET A 244 -1.43 -32.77 0.46
C MET A 244 -1.14 -34.20 0.95
N VAL A 245 0.12 -34.62 0.82
CA VAL A 245 0.67 -35.83 1.44
C VAL A 245 1.78 -35.41 2.38
N VAL A 246 1.57 -35.50 3.69
CA VAL A 246 2.53 -35.06 4.72
C VAL A 246 3.11 -36.29 5.42
N ASP A 247 4.42 -36.46 5.41
CA ASP A 247 5.15 -37.63 5.93
C ASP A 247 4.60 -38.97 5.42
N GLY A 248 4.19 -39.00 4.15
CA GLY A 248 3.61 -40.18 3.50
C GLY A 248 2.11 -40.41 3.76
N GLU A 249 1.44 -39.57 4.57
CA GLU A 249 0.01 -39.66 4.82
C GLU A 249 -0.79 -38.63 4.00
N GLU A 250 -1.77 -39.10 3.21
CA GLU A 250 -2.69 -38.21 2.49
C GLU A 250 -3.66 -37.53 3.46
N ARG A 251 -3.80 -36.21 3.35
CA ARG A 251 -4.69 -35.39 4.19
C ARG A 251 -6.05 -35.22 3.50
N SER A 252 -7.12 -35.15 4.30
CA SER A 252 -8.52 -35.19 3.82
C SER A 252 -8.99 -33.93 3.06
N GLY A 253 -8.23 -32.84 3.12
CA GLY A 253 -8.55 -31.57 2.45
C GLY A 253 -7.31 -30.77 2.10
N SER A 254 -7.49 -29.73 1.28
CA SER A 254 -6.47 -28.75 0.94
C SER A 254 -6.35 -27.66 2.02
N LEU A 255 -5.27 -26.86 2.00
CA LEU A 255 -5.14 -25.71 2.91
C LEU A 255 -6.32 -24.74 2.76
N PHE A 256 -6.72 -24.47 1.51
CA PHE A 256 -7.86 -23.62 1.20
C PHE A 256 -9.16 -24.14 1.83
N SER A 257 -9.41 -25.46 1.76
CA SER A 257 -10.60 -26.04 2.38
C SER A 257 -10.60 -25.93 3.91
N MET A 258 -9.42 -26.03 4.56
CA MET A 258 -9.30 -25.85 6.01
C MET A 258 -9.60 -24.42 6.43
N VAL A 259 -9.12 -23.44 5.65
CA VAL A 259 -9.38 -22.01 5.86
C VAL A 259 -10.87 -21.70 5.67
N MET A 260 -11.48 -22.17 4.58
CA MET A 260 -12.91 -21.98 4.32
C MET A 260 -13.80 -22.58 5.41
N ASP A 261 -13.40 -23.72 5.98
CA ASP A 261 -14.15 -24.37 7.06
C ASP A 261 -14.25 -23.50 8.33
N THR A 262 -13.32 -22.56 8.56
CA THR A 262 -13.42 -21.61 9.71
C THR A 262 -14.71 -20.80 9.68
N GLN A 263 -15.22 -20.46 8.49
CA GLN A 263 -16.45 -19.68 8.32
C GLN A 263 -17.68 -20.39 8.91
N CYS A 264 -17.69 -21.73 8.93
CA CYS A 264 -18.77 -22.53 9.53
C CYS A 264 -18.88 -22.37 11.06
N HIS A 265 -17.89 -21.79 11.72
CA HIS A 265 -17.80 -21.66 13.18
C HIS A 265 -17.96 -20.21 13.69
N SER A 266 -18.08 -19.25 12.78
CA SER A 266 -18.24 -17.81 13.07
C SER A 266 -19.66 -17.31 12.77
N ASN A 267 -19.98 -16.07 13.15
CA ASN A 267 -21.27 -15.49 12.78
C ASN A 267 -21.34 -15.22 11.26
N GLN A 268 -22.57 -15.20 10.72
CA GLN A 268 -22.81 -14.94 9.29
C GLN A 268 -22.83 -13.43 9.01
N ASN A 269 -21.65 -12.87 8.76
CA ASN A 269 -21.45 -11.46 8.40
C ASN A 269 -20.31 -11.30 7.36
N ASN A 270 -20.07 -12.35 6.56
CA ASN A 270 -19.01 -12.38 5.55
C ASN A 270 -19.24 -11.30 4.50
N VAL A 271 -18.19 -10.55 4.19
CA VAL A 271 -18.16 -9.63 3.06
C VAL A 271 -17.25 -10.28 2.02
N GLN A 272 -17.82 -10.81 0.93
CA GLN A 272 -17.02 -11.31 -0.19
C GLN A 272 -16.38 -10.11 -0.89
N GLY A 273 -15.08 -9.91 -0.66
CA GLY A 273 -14.22 -9.00 -1.40
C GLY A 273 -13.00 -9.78 -1.86
N ASP A 274 -12.93 -10.05 -3.17
CA ASP A 274 -11.78 -10.71 -3.80
C ASP A 274 -10.84 -9.65 -4.39
N ASN A 275 -9.54 -9.94 -4.27
CA ASN A 275 -8.40 -9.51 -5.09
C ASN A 275 -7.42 -8.43 -4.57
N ALA A 276 -6.13 -8.78 -4.69
CA ALA A 276 -4.94 -7.91 -4.74
C ALA A 276 -3.77 -8.69 -5.41
N SER A 277 -2.58 -8.10 -5.58
CA SER A 277 -1.65 -8.17 -6.75
C SER A 277 -0.37 -9.06 -6.69
N GLU A 278 0.43 -9.10 -7.77
CA GLU A 278 1.58 -10.02 -8.09
C GLU A 278 2.85 -9.29 -8.59
N LEU A 279 3.99 -10.02 -8.67
CA LEU A 279 5.33 -9.58 -9.12
C LEU A 279 5.94 -10.66 -10.04
N ASP A 280 6.43 -10.27 -11.22
CA ASP A 280 7.36 -11.07 -12.05
C ASP A 280 8.46 -10.16 -12.65
N LEU A 281 9.53 -10.75 -13.20
CA LEU A 281 10.85 -10.19 -13.54
C LEU A 281 10.87 -9.04 -14.59
N GLY A 282 9.70 -8.56 -15.02
CA GLY A 282 9.43 -7.16 -15.39
C GLY A 282 9.16 -6.25 -14.16
N ALA A 283 9.86 -6.50 -13.04
CA ALA A 283 9.49 -6.14 -11.67
C ALA A 283 9.37 -4.63 -11.34
N VAL A 284 9.55 -3.75 -12.32
CA VAL A 284 9.38 -2.31 -12.16
C VAL A 284 7.93 -1.96 -12.46
N GLN A 285 7.14 -1.83 -11.40
CA GLN A 285 5.76 -1.35 -11.50
C GLN A 285 5.72 0.17 -11.68
N ARG A 286 4.71 0.65 -12.41
CA ARG A 286 4.45 2.08 -12.61
C ARG A 286 3.04 2.39 -12.10
N GLY A 287 2.96 3.03 -10.94
CA GLY A 287 1.69 3.55 -10.42
C GLY A 287 1.40 4.98 -10.85
N ASP A 288 0.13 5.27 -11.10
CA ASP A 288 -0.46 6.60 -11.28
C ASP A 288 -1.73 6.73 -10.40
N PRO A 289 -1.58 6.99 -9.08
CA PRO A 289 -2.70 6.97 -8.13
C PRO A 289 -3.84 7.96 -8.47
N GLU A 290 -3.54 9.00 -9.25
CA GLU A 290 -4.54 9.95 -9.74
C GLU A 290 -5.50 9.28 -10.73
N MET A 291 -5.00 8.39 -11.60
CA MET A 291 -5.81 7.61 -12.52
C MET A 291 -6.72 6.62 -11.77
N GLU A 292 -6.19 5.93 -10.76
CA GLU A 292 -7.00 5.05 -9.91
C GLU A 292 -8.11 5.83 -9.21
N GLN A 293 -7.81 7.05 -8.78
CA GLN A 293 -8.79 7.92 -8.14
C GLN A 293 -9.92 8.33 -9.09
N LYS A 294 -9.60 8.68 -10.36
CA LYS A 294 -10.60 8.91 -11.40
C LYS A 294 -11.49 7.69 -11.61
N MET A 295 -10.88 6.51 -11.72
CA MET A 295 -11.62 5.25 -11.86
C MET A 295 -12.54 5.00 -10.66
N ASN A 296 -12.05 5.24 -9.43
CA ASN A 296 -12.85 5.12 -8.22
C ASN A 296 -14.08 6.05 -8.24
N ARG A 297 -13.93 7.28 -8.75
CA ARG A 297 -15.06 8.21 -8.91
C ARG A 297 -16.10 7.70 -9.90
N VAL A 298 -15.69 7.10 -11.03
CA VAL A 298 -16.62 6.48 -11.99
C VAL A 298 -17.38 5.31 -11.34
N ILE A 299 -16.65 4.40 -10.67
CA ILE A 299 -17.24 3.25 -9.99
C ILE A 299 -18.23 3.73 -8.93
N ARG A 300 -17.84 4.71 -8.12
CA ARG A 300 -18.68 5.28 -7.08
C ARG A 300 -19.94 5.94 -7.63
N ALA A 301 -19.82 6.75 -8.68
CA ALA A 301 -20.98 7.36 -9.33
C ALA A 301 -21.99 6.29 -9.79
N CYS A 302 -21.51 5.15 -10.29
CA CYS A 302 -22.35 4.02 -10.67
C CYS A 302 -23.00 3.32 -9.46
N ILE A 303 -22.25 3.08 -8.38
CA ILE A 303 -22.75 2.43 -7.16
C ILE A 303 -23.81 3.29 -6.46
N GLU A 304 -23.63 4.61 -6.43
CA GLU A 304 -24.53 5.55 -5.77
C GLU A 304 -25.86 5.74 -6.51
N MET A 305 -25.98 5.21 -7.73
CA MET A 305 -27.27 5.06 -8.44
C MET A 305 -28.09 3.84 -7.94
N HIS A 306 -27.55 3.03 -7.04
CA HIS A 306 -28.20 1.88 -6.42
C HIS A 306 -28.77 0.87 -7.45
N LYS A 307 -30.10 0.82 -7.60
CA LYS A 307 -30.78 -0.12 -8.52
C LYS A 307 -30.52 0.18 -9.99
N ASP A 308 -30.14 1.42 -10.29
CA ASP A 308 -29.83 1.89 -11.65
C ASP A 308 -28.33 1.79 -11.97
N ASN A 309 -27.55 1.06 -11.16
CA ASN A 309 -26.12 0.83 -11.42
C ASN A 309 -25.92 0.21 -12.82
N PRO A 310 -25.18 0.88 -13.73
CA PRO A 310 -24.92 0.38 -15.08
C PRO A 310 -23.88 -0.75 -15.12
N ILE A 311 -23.04 -0.88 -14.10
CA ILE A 311 -22.02 -1.93 -13.98
C ILE A 311 -22.71 -3.22 -13.52
N CYS A 312 -22.59 -4.28 -14.32
CA CYS A 312 -23.15 -5.59 -14.01
C CYS A 312 -22.16 -6.47 -13.23
N SER A 313 -20.88 -6.35 -13.57
CA SER A 313 -19.75 -7.00 -12.90
C SER A 313 -18.52 -6.15 -13.13
N ILE A 314 -17.57 -6.16 -12.20
CA ILE A 314 -16.27 -5.51 -12.32
C ILE A 314 -15.20 -6.41 -11.71
N HIS A 315 -14.01 -6.40 -12.31
CA HIS A 315 -12.86 -7.18 -11.90
C HIS A 315 -11.60 -6.35 -12.11
N ASP A 316 -10.67 -6.39 -11.16
CA ASP A 316 -9.38 -5.72 -11.26
C ASP A 316 -8.48 -6.40 -12.30
N GLN A 317 -7.65 -5.62 -12.97
CA GLN A 317 -6.63 -6.14 -13.86
C GLN A 317 -5.29 -6.17 -13.12
N GLY A 318 -4.94 -7.35 -12.60
CA GLY A 318 -3.65 -7.61 -11.96
C GLY A 318 -2.75 -8.49 -12.81
N ALA A 319 -2.34 -9.62 -12.24
CA ALA A 319 -1.46 -10.60 -12.86
C ALA A 319 -2.03 -11.18 -14.16
N GLY A 320 -1.16 -11.34 -15.17
CA GLY A 320 -1.56 -11.84 -16.49
C GLY A 320 -2.41 -10.88 -17.32
N GLY A 321 -2.55 -9.62 -16.87
CA GLY A 321 -3.05 -8.52 -17.68
C GLY A 321 -4.48 -8.69 -18.19
N ASN A 322 -4.73 -8.19 -19.40
CA ASN A 322 -6.03 -8.27 -20.07
C ASN A 322 -6.48 -9.72 -20.28
N GLY A 323 -5.55 -10.62 -20.54
CA GLY A 323 -5.83 -12.03 -20.79
C GLY A 323 -6.49 -12.69 -19.59
N ASN A 324 -5.91 -12.52 -18.41
CA ASN A 324 -6.47 -13.12 -17.20
C ASN A 324 -7.84 -12.50 -16.85
N VAL A 325 -7.90 -11.17 -16.65
CA VAL A 325 -9.12 -10.49 -16.18
C VAL A 325 -10.31 -10.68 -17.13
N LEU A 326 -10.09 -10.63 -18.46
CA LEU A 326 -11.17 -10.78 -19.43
C LEU A 326 -11.66 -12.22 -19.54
N LYS A 327 -10.79 -13.21 -19.28
CA LYS A 327 -11.20 -14.62 -19.19
C LYS A 327 -12.05 -14.87 -17.95
N GLU A 328 -11.61 -14.40 -16.78
CA GLU A 328 -12.31 -14.61 -15.51
C GLU A 328 -13.67 -13.93 -15.49
N ILE A 329 -13.76 -12.65 -15.90
CA ILE A 329 -15.03 -11.92 -15.86
C ILE A 329 -16.07 -12.47 -16.85
N CYS A 330 -15.65 -13.21 -17.89
CA CYS A 330 -16.54 -13.82 -18.88
C CYS A 330 -16.76 -15.33 -18.69
N GLU A 331 -16.20 -15.95 -17.66
CA GLU A 331 -16.43 -17.37 -17.36
C GLU A 331 -17.86 -17.60 -16.83
N PRO A 332 -18.58 -18.67 -17.28
CA PRO A 332 -18.24 -19.66 -18.31
C PRO A 332 -18.76 -19.31 -19.72
N VAL A 333 -19.30 -18.09 -19.92
CA VAL A 333 -20.08 -17.74 -21.11
C VAL A 333 -19.23 -17.44 -22.35
N GLY A 334 -17.98 -17.02 -22.17
CA GLY A 334 -17.07 -16.66 -23.27
C GLY A 334 -17.31 -15.27 -23.85
N ALA A 335 -16.32 -14.79 -24.62
CA ALA A 335 -16.31 -13.47 -25.23
C ALA A 335 -15.46 -13.42 -26.50
N VAL A 336 -15.72 -12.42 -27.34
CA VAL A 336 -14.82 -12.01 -28.42
C VAL A 336 -14.32 -10.59 -28.14
N ILE A 337 -13.00 -10.43 -28.16
CA ILE A 337 -12.25 -9.22 -27.85
C ILE A 337 -11.45 -8.79 -29.08
N ASN A 338 -11.38 -7.49 -29.37
CA ASN A 338 -10.60 -6.94 -30.48
C ASN A 338 -9.38 -6.18 -29.96
N ALA A 339 -8.17 -6.53 -30.41
CA ALA A 339 -6.92 -5.93 -29.96
C ALA A 339 -6.85 -4.41 -30.25
N GLY A 340 -7.40 -3.96 -31.37
CA GLY A 340 -7.46 -2.56 -31.78
C GLY A 340 -8.49 -1.71 -31.03
N SER A 341 -9.28 -2.32 -30.13
CA SER A 341 -10.25 -1.58 -29.30
C SER A 341 -9.67 -1.09 -27.98
N PHE A 342 -8.45 -1.50 -27.62
CA PHE A 342 -7.76 -0.98 -26.44
C PHE A 342 -7.15 0.39 -26.74
N GLN A 343 -7.19 1.29 -25.75
CA GLN A 343 -6.41 2.52 -25.80
C GLN A 343 -4.95 2.21 -25.49
N LEU A 344 -4.05 2.49 -26.44
CA LEU A 344 -2.63 2.22 -26.28
C LEU A 344 -1.88 3.48 -25.82
N GLY A 345 -1.02 3.32 -24.81
CA GLY A 345 -0.05 4.33 -24.40
C GLY A 345 1.21 4.33 -25.28
N ASP A 346 1.46 3.22 -25.97
CA ASP A 346 2.56 3.04 -26.92
C ASP A 346 2.04 2.30 -28.16
N PRO A 347 2.09 2.90 -29.37
CA PRO A 347 1.64 2.24 -30.60
C PRO A 347 2.55 1.09 -31.06
N THR A 348 3.71 0.89 -30.43
CA THR A 348 4.67 -0.18 -30.76
C THR A 348 4.45 -1.49 -30.00
N LEU A 349 3.41 -1.57 -29.17
CA LEU A 349 3.03 -2.79 -28.46
C LEU A 349 2.57 -3.88 -29.42
N SER A 350 3.12 -5.08 -29.26
CA SER A 350 2.67 -6.30 -29.92
C SER A 350 1.33 -6.78 -29.35
N VAL A 351 0.64 -7.66 -30.08
CA VAL A 351 -0.61 -8.27 -29.61
C VAL A 351 -0.40 -9.09 -28.33
N MET A 352 0.77 -9.73 -28.19
CA MET A 352 1.14 -10.47 -26.98
C MET A 352 1.22 -9.54 -25.77
N GLU A 353 1.88 -8.38 -25.92
CA GLU A 353 2.00 -7.38 -24.86
C GLU A 353 0.64 -6.76 -24.53
N ILE A 354 -0.19 -6.41 -25.52
CA ILE A 354 -1.55 -5.89 -25.26
C ILE A 354 -2.38 -6.88 -24.44
N TRP A 355 -2.24 -8.18 -24.71
CA TRP A 355 -2.99 -9.22 -24.02
C TRP A 355 -2.43 -9.53 -22.63
N GLY A 356 -1.11 -9.63 -22.49
CA GLY A 356 -0.45 -10.14 -21.28
C GLY A 356 0.16 -9.08 -20.36
N ALA A 357 0.27 -7.81 -20.77
CA ALA A 357 0.88 -6.78 -19.95
C ALA A 357 0.02 -6.37 -18.75
N GLU A 358 0.69 -6.13 -17.63
CA GLU A 358 0.11 -5.79 -16.34
C GLU A 358 -0.01 -4.27 -16.15
N TYR A 359 -0.81 -3.63 -17.01
CA TYR A 359 -1.09 -2.20 -16.89
C TYR A 359 -1.73 -1.88 -15.53
N GLN A 360 -1.19 -0.92 -14.81
CA GLN A 360 -1.75 -0.47 -13.54
C GLN A 360 -2.97 0.45 -13.77
N GLU A 361 -3.74 0.66 -12.70
CA GLU A 361 -4.96 1.49 -12.67
C GLU A 361 -6.03 1.11 -13.70
N SER A 362 -6.21 -0.19 -13.91
CA SER A 362 -7.13 -0.75 -14.91
C SER A 362 -8.05 -1.79 -14.29
N ASN A 363 -9.34 -1.74 -14.64
CA ASN A 363 -10.36 -2.73 -14.29
C ASN A 363 -11.15 -3.14 -15.54
N ALA A 364 -11.53 -4.42 -15.63
CA ALA A 364 -12.52 -4.87 -16.59
C ALA A 364 -13.93 -4.81 -15.98
N PHE A 365 -14.94 -4.46 -16.78
CA PHE A 365 -16.32 -4.50 -16.34
C PHE A 365 -17.26 -5.06 -17.42
N LEU A 366 -18.37 -5.64 -16.97
CA LEU A 366 -19.50 -6.00 -17.83
C LEU A 366 -20.60 -4.96 -17.69
N ALA A 367 -21.15 -4.54 -18.82
CA ALA A 367 -22.29 -3.63 -18.86
C ALA A 367 -23.30 -4.05 -19.93
N ARG A 368 -24.57 -3.67 -19.74
CA ARG A 368 -25.60 -3.87 -20.76
C ARG A 368 -25.41 -2.84 -21.87
N LYS A 369 -25.69 -3.23 -23.12
CA LYS A 369 -25.57 -2.35 -24.28
C LYS A 369 -26.32 -1.02 -24.13
N LYS A 370 -27.47 -1.02 -23.46
CA LYS A 370 -28.27 0.19 -23.20
C LYS A 370 -27.59 1.20 -22.26
N ASP A 371 -26.67 0.74 -21.42
CA ASP A 371 -26.04 1.54 -20.36
C ASP A 371 -24.71 2.16 -20.82
N ARG A 372 -24.22 1.80 -22.02
CA ARG A 372 -22.97 2.29 -22.60
C ARG A 372 -22.86 3.81 -22.61
N ARG A 373 -23.89 4.51 -23.09
CA ARG A 373 -23.88 5.97 -23.19
C ARG A 373 -23.77 6.64 -21.81
N LEU A 374 -24.49 6.12 -20.82
CA LEU A 374 -24.42 6.63 -19.45
C LEU A 374 -23.01 6.47 -18.87
N LEU A 375 -22.39 5.30 -19.08
CA LEU A 375 -21.00 5.06 -18.66
C LEU A 375 -20.01 6.01 -19.34
N GLU A 376 -20.16 6.24 -20.65
CA GLU A 376 -19.34 7.21 -21.39
C GLU A 376 -19.53 8.65 -20.86
N GLU A 377 -20.75 9.05 -20.50
CA GLU A 377 -21.05 10.36 -19.90
C GLU A 377 -20.42 10.52 -18.51
N ILE A 378 -20.55 9.52 -17.64
CA ILE A 378 -19.91 9.50 -16.30
C ILE A 378 -18.38 9.54 -16.44
N ALA A 379 -17.81 8.68 -17.28
CA ALA A 379 -16.38 8.59 -17.51
C ALA A 379 -15.80 9.90 -18.07
N THR A 380 -16.52 10.56 -18.98
CA THR A 380 -16.14 11.86 -19.53
C THR A 380 -16.12 12.94 -18.46
N ARG A 381 -17.14 13.00 -17.60
CA ARG A 381 -17.20 13.96 -16.49
C ARG A 381 -16.04 13.80 -15.52
N GLU A 382 -15.69 12.55 -15.19
CA GLU A 382 -14.59 12.22 -14.29
C GLU A 382 -13.22 12.15 -14.99
N LYS A 383 -13.15 12.43 -16.30
CA LYS A 383 -11.94 12.35 -17.14
C LYS A 383 -11.22 10.99 -17.04
N CYS A 384 -11.99 9.91 -16.85
CA CYS A 384 -11.50 8.55 -16.81
C CYS A 384 -11.69 7.90 -18.18
N PRO A 385 -10.65 7.35 -18.82
CA PRO A 385 -10.82 6.62 -20.08
C PRO A 385 -11.66 5.35 -19.90
N ILE A 386 -12.40 4.98 -20.94
CA ILE A 386 -13.20 3.74 -20.97
C ILE A 386 -13.12 3.12 -22.37
N SER A 387 -12.81 1.82 -22.45
CA SER A 387 -12.68 1.09 -23.73
C SER A 387 -13.65 -0.08 -23.78
N PHE A 388 -14.58 -0.08 -24.74
CA PHE A 388 -15.49 -1.20 -24.98
C PHE A 388 -14.85 -2.21 -25.94
N VAL A 389 -14.09 -3.15 -25.40
CA VAL A 389 -13.16 -3.99 -26.16
C VAL A 389 -13.76 -5.24 -26.80
N GLY A 390 -14.99 -5.61 -26.42
CA GLY A 390 -15.57 -6.87 -26.88
C GLY A 390 -17.03 -7.07 -26.52
N ARG A 391 -17.51 -8.30 -26.73
CA ARG A 391 -18.88 -8.73 -26.39
C ARG A 391 -18.92 -10.17 -25.90
N ILE A 392 -19.84 -10.44 -24.97
CA ILE A 392 -20.17 -11.80 -24.53
C ILE A 392 -20.81 -12.58 -25.70
N THR A 393 -20.37 -13.82 -25.90
CA THR A 393 -20.79 -14.68 -27.02
C THR A 393 -21.76 -15.77 -26.59
N GLY A 394 -21.60 -16.32 -25.38
CA GLY A 394 -22.38 -17.47 -24.90
C GLY A 394 -21.92 -18.81 -25.49
N ASP A 395 -20.80 -18.86 -26.20
CA ASP A 395 -20.24 -20.05 -26.84
C ASP A 395 -19.16 -20.75 -26.00
N GLY A 396 -18.87 -20.25 -24.79
CA GLY A 396 -17.88 -20.81 -23.87
C GLY A 396 -16.43 -20.60 -24.29
N LYS A 397 -16.18 -19.78 -25.32
CA LYS A 397 -14.84 -19.51 -25.84
C LYS A 397 -14.40 -18.07 -25.59
N ILE A 398 -13.12 -17.89 -25.28
CA ILE A 398 -12.46 -16.59 -25.36
C ILE A 398 -11.72 -16.48 -26.69
N ARG A 399 -11.96 -15.39 -27.42
CA ARG A 399 -11.27 -15.10 -28.69
C ARG A 399 -10.68 -13.70 -28.67
N LEU A 400 -9.40 -13.59 -28.99
CA LEU A 400 -8.74 -12.32 -29.27
C LEU A 400 -8.54 -12.18 -30.78
N VAL A 401 -9.14 -11.15 -31.36
CA VAL A 401 -9.02 -10.82 -32.79
C VAL A 401 -7.94 -9.76 -32.97
N ASP A 402 -6.96 -10.04 -33.83
CA ASP A 402 -5.92 -9.09 -34.26
C ASP A 402 -6.43 -8.23 -35.43
N ASP A 403 -7.24 -7.22 -35.12
CA ASP A 403 -7.73 -6.24 -36.07
C ASP A 403 -6.76 -5.07 -36.31
N LEU A 404 -5.65 -5.01 -35.58
CA LEU A 404 -4.54 -4.08 -35.83
C LEU A 404 -3.87 -4.37 -37.17
N ARG A 405 -3.61 -5.65 -37.47
CA ARG A 405 -3.08 -6.08 -38.77
C ARG A 405 -4.03 -5.81 -39.93
N LEU A 406 -5.35 -5.81 -39.70
CA LEU A 406 -6.35 -5.52 -40.73
C LEU A 406 -6.36 -4.05 -41.16
N GLN A 407 -5.93 -3.13 -40.27
CA GLN A 407 -5.87 -1.69 -40.54
C GLN A 407 -4.59 -1.25 -41.26
N ALA A 408 -3.50 -2.04 -41.18
CA ALA A 408 -2.20 -1.72 -41.76
C ALA A 408 -2.03 -2.08 -43.25
N ILE A 409 -3.04 -2.70 -43.88
CA ILE A 409 -2.97 -3.19 -45.27
C ILE A 409 -3.67 -2.19 -46.22
N GLU A 410 -2.96 -1.70 -47.25
CA GLU A 410 -3.55 -0.86 -48.30
C GLU A 410 -4.68 -1.60 -49.06
N PRO A 411 -5.74 -0.90 -49.51
CA PRO A 411 -6.93 -1.52 -50.11
C PRO A 411 -6.70 -2.37 -51.37
N ASP A 412 -5.51 -2.31 -51.99
CA ASP A 412 -5.28 -2.82 -53.35
C ASP A 412 -4.52 -4.16 -53.42
N SER A 413 -4.14 -4.78 -52.29
CA SER A 413 -3.53 -6.11 -52.33
C SER A 413 -4.60 -7.21 -52.41
N LYS A 414 -5.01 -7.59 -53.63
CA LYS A 414 -5.85 -8.77 -53.96
C LYS A 414 -5.21 -10.14 -53.65
N LYS A 415 -4.35 -10.23 -52.63
CA LYS A 415 -3.85 -11.48 -52.06
C LYS A 415 -4.23 -11.51 -50.58
N MET A 416 -5.51 -11.74 -50.29
CA MET A 416 -5.89 -12.20 -48.95
C MET A 416 -5.17 -13.51 -48.66
N LYS A 417 -4.15 -13.51 -47.78
CA LYS A 417 -3.91 -14.69 -46.95
C LYS A 417 -5.09 -14.77 -45.99
N LYS A 418 -6.07 -15.58 -46.38
CA LYS A 418 -7.30 -15.91 -45.63
C LYS A 418 -7.00 -16.83 -44.42
N THR A 419 -5.81 -16.68 -43.82
CA THR A 419 -5.18 -17.71 -42.97
C THR A 419 -4.38 -17.15 -41.79
N ALA A 420 -4.59 -15.90 -41.36
CA ALA A 420 -4.11 -15.48 -40.05
C ALA A 420 -5.19 -15.84 -39.03
N ARG A 421 -4.90 -16.86 -38.23
CA ARG A 421 -5.75 -17.37 -37.15
C ARG A 421 -5.80 -16.34 -36.01
N ASP A 422 -6.92 -16.27 -35.30
CA ASP A 422 -7.07 -15.45 -34.09
C ASP A 422 -5.92 -15.77 -33.10
N PRO A 423 -5.20 -14.75 -32.58
CA PRO A 423 -4.13 -14.93 -31.61
C PRO A 423 -4.50 -15.81 -30.42
N VAL A 424 -5.74 -15.72 -29.95
CA VAL A 424 -6.29 -16.57 -28.88
C VAL A 424 -7.64 -17.14 -29.35
N ASP A 425 -7.83 -18.46 -29.25
CA ASP A 425 -9.12 -19.15 -29.43
C ASP A 425 -9.17 -20.37 -28.50
N LEU A 426 -9.54 -20.13 -27.25
CA LEU A 426 -9.51 -21.11 -26.17
C LEU A 426 -10.92 -21.33 -25.59
N HIS A 427 -11.26 -22.59 -25.30
CA HIS A 427 -12.47 -22.92 -24.55
C HIS A 427 -12.18 -22.75 -23.05
N LEU A 428 -13.00 -21.96 -22.34
CA LEU A 428 -12.72 -21.59 -20.95
C LEU A 428 -12.62 -22.80 -20.02
N ASP A 429 -13.49 -23.81 -20.17
CA ASP A 429 -13.40 -25.09 -19.43
C ASP A 429 -12.02 -25.75 -19.47
N HIS A 430 -11.25 -25.59 -20.55
CA HIS A 430 -9.97 -26.26 -20.71
C HIS A 430 -8.81 -25.54 -20.01
N VAL A 431 -8.99 -24.25 -19.73
CA VAL A 431 -7.92 -23.35 -19.26
C VAL A 431 -8.24 -22.71 -17.91
N LEU A 432 -9.50 -22.77 -17.45
CA LEU A 432 -9.94 -22.37 -16.11
C LEU A 432 -10.67 -23.54 -15.40
N GLY A 433 -11.85 -23.94 -15.88
CA GLY A 433 -12.81 -24.70 -15.06
C GLY A 433 -12.56 -26.20 -14.80
N LYS A 434 -11.76 -26.92 -15.61
CA LYS A 434 -11.56 -28.38 -15.49
C LYS A 434 -10.10 -28.83 -15.46
N MET A 435 -9.21 -28.00 -14.93
CA MET A 435 -7.79 -28.38 -14.78
C MET A 435 -7.60 -29.42 -13.65
N PRO A 436 -6.63 -30.35 -13.78
CA PRO A 436 -6.36 -31.34 -12.74
C PRO A 436 -5.73 -30.71 -11.50
N THR A 437 -6.02 -31.27 -10.33
CA THR A 437 -5.42 -30.84 -9.04
C THR A 437 -3.98 -31.35 -8.90
N LYS A 438 -3.02 -30.46 -8.59
CA LYS A 438 -1.63 -30.84 -8.25
C LYS A 438 -1.56 -31.58 -6.91
N VAL A 439 -0.55 -32.45 -6.76
CA VAL A 439 -0.30 -33.23 -5.52
C VAL A 439 1.05 -32.81 -4.96
N PHE A 440 1.09 -32.40 -3.69
CA PHE A 440 2.29 -31.97 -3.00
C PHE A 440 2.68 -33.00 -1.94
N LYS A 441 3.91 -33.51 -2.04
CA LYS A 441 4.51 -34.43 -1.06
C LYS A 441 5.44 -33.62 -0.17
N LEU A 442 5.16 -33.61 1.12
CA LEU A 442 5.78 -32.74 2.12
C LEU A 442 6.34 -33.63 3.23
N ASP A 443 7.59 -33.38 3.62
CA ASP A 443 8.24 -34.13 4.70
C ASP A 443 8.79 -33.16 5.73
N HIS A 444 8.59 -33.46 7.02
CA HIS A 444 9.20 -32.70 8.09
C HIS A 444 10.72 -32.87 8.12
N LYS A 445 11.41 -31.84 8.62
CA LYS A 445 12.86 -31.84 8.85
C LYS A 445 13.16 -31.53 10.30
N ASP A 446 14.13 -32.24 10.87
CA ASP A 446 14.60 -31.97 12.23
C ASP A 446 15.32 -30.62 12.31
N VAL A 447 14.82 -29.74 13.17
CA VAL A 447 15.46 -28.46 13.50
C VAL A 447 16.16 -28.58 14.85
N ARG A 448 17.43 -28.17 14.91
CA ARG A 448 18.17 -28.12 16.17
C ARG A 448 18.01 -26.73 16.81
N LEU A 449 17.22 -26.68 17.86
CA LEU A 449 17.02 -25.49 18.68
C LEU A 449 17.87 -25.57 19.95
N SER A 450 18.10 -24.44 20.60
CA SER A 450 18.89 -24.36 21.83
C SER A 450 18.29 -23.34 22.77
N THR A 451 18.30 -23.65 24.06
CA THR A 451 17.79 -22.76 25.11
C THR A 451 18.50 -21.42 25.09
N VAL A 452 17.73 -20.34 25.27
CA VAL A 452 18.26 -18.98 25.32
C VAL A 452 19.25 -18.86 26.49
N GLN A 453 20.46 -18.38 26.18
CA GLN A 453 21.53 -18.14 27.15
C GLN A 453 21.85 -16.64 27.19
N LEU A 454 21.51 -15.99 28.30
CA LEU A 454 21.79 -14.58 28.52
C LEU A 454 23.05 -14.38 29.37
N PRO A 455 23.82 -13.29 29.17
CA PRO A 455 24.95 -13.00 30.04
C PRO A 455 24.51 -12.85 31.50
N ALA A 456 25.19 -13.53 32.43
CA ALA A 456 24.83 -13.49 33.86
C ALA A 456 24.86 -12.08 34.49
N ALA A 457 25.66 -11.17 33.94
CA ALA A 457 25.76 -9.78 34.37
C ALA A 457 24.82 -8.82 33.60
N LEU A 458 23.89 -9.34 32.79
CA LEU A 458 22.95 -8.51 32.04
C LEU A 458 22.00 -7.78 32.99
N THR A 459 22.00 -6.46 32.93
CA THR A 459 21.06 -5.60 33.66
C THR A 459 19.84 -5.29 32.81
N VAL A 460 18.71 -4.93 33.45
CA VAL A 460 17.49 -4.53 32.74
C VAL A 460 17.75 -3.33 31.83
N GLN A 461 18.52 -2.33 32.30
CA GLN A 461 18.91 -1.18 31.50
C GLN A 461 19.67 -1.57 30.22
N ASN A 462 20.62 -2.52 30.31
CA ASN A 462 21.40 -2.97 29.16
C ASN A 462 20.58 -3.82 28.19
N ALA A 463 19.58 -4.57 28.69
CA ALA A 463 18.63 -5.28 27.85
C ALA A 463 17.74 -4.28 27.08
N LEU A 464 17.16 -3.29 27.78
CA LEU A 464 16.35 -2.22 27.17
C LEU A 464 17.12 -1.41 26.13
N GLU A 465 18.41 -1.12 26.36
CA GLU A 465 19.26 -0.41 25.40
C GLU A 465 19.31 -1.10 24.03
N ARG A 466 19.17 -2.44 24.00
CA ARG A 466 19.11 -3.23 22.78
C ARG A 466 17.68 -3.38 22.27
N VAL A 467 16.77 -3.84 23.13
CA VAL A 467 15.38 -4.17 22.77
C VAL A 467 14.66 -2.96 22.22
N LEU A 468 14.74 -1.79 22.87
CA LEU A 468 14.07 -0.57 22.42
C LEU A 468 14.64 -0.01 21.09
N ARG A 469 15.83 -0.44 20.65
CA ARG A 469 16.41 -0.06 19.35
C ARG A 469 16.13 -1.07 18.24
N LEU A 470 15.66 -2.27 18.58
CA LEU A 470 15.32 -3.29 17.60
C LEU A 470 14.17 -2.76 16.72
N PRO A 471 14.26 -2.77 15.38
CA PRO A 471 13.24 -2.15 14.53
C PRO A 471 11.80 -2.65 14.74
N SER A 472 11.61 -3.91 15.17
CA SER A 472 10.28 -4.44 15.49
C SER A 472 9.66 -3.79 16.73
N VAL A 473 10.48 -3.36 17.70
CA VAL A 473 10.07 -2.67 18.94
C VAL A 473 10.14 -1.15 18.82
N ALA A 474 11.21 -0.61 18.25
CA ALA A 474 11.51 0.82 18.18
C ALA A 474 10.40 1.63 17.51
N SER A 475 10.39 2.94 17.76
CA SER A 475 9.41 3.88 17.19
C SER A 475 9.23 3.71 15.67
N LYS A 476 7.96 3.70 15.23
CA LYS A 476 7.58 3.66 13.82
C LYS A 476 7.31 5.05 13.24
N ARG A 477 7.86 6.11 13.84
CA ARG A 477 7.62 7.50 13.42
C ARG A 477 8.03 7.75 11.97
N TYR A 478 9.11 7.10 11.53
CA TYR A 478 9.58 7.18 10.15
C TYR A 478 8.59 6.61 9.12
N LEU A 479 7.65 5.75 9.53
CA LEU A 479 6.56 5.27 8.66
C LEU A 479 5.34 6.20 8.74
N THR A 480 4.98 6.63 9.94
CA THR A 480 3.73 7.36 10.18
C THR A 480 3.77 8.82 9.72
N ASN A 481 4.91 9.52 9.81
CA ASN A 481 5.00 10.94 9.46
C ASN A 481 4.84 11.25 7.96
N LYS A 482 4.83 10.23 7.09
CA LYS A 482 4.88 10.38 5.62
C LYS A 482 3.56 10.14 4.90
N VAL A 483 2.59 9.58 5.59
CA VAL A 483 1.31 9.16 5.01
C VAL A 483 0.16 9.97 5.58
N ASP A 484 -0.88 10.18 4.77
CA ASP A 484 -2.12 10.80 5.23
C ASP A 484 -2.81 9.92 6.28
N ARG A 485 -3.43 10.55 7.29
CA ARG A 485 -4.12 9.87 8.39
C ARG A 485 -5.43 10.58 8.76
N SER A 486 -6.02 11.33 7.84
CA SER A 486 -7.17 12.20 8.08
C SER A 486 -8.14 12.32 6.90
N VAL A 487 -7.70 12.07 5.66
CA VAL A 487 -8.55 12.10 4.46
C VAL A 487 -9.78 11.25 4.66
N THR A 488 -10.92 11.70 4.12
CA THR A 488 -12.32 11.28 4.38
C THR A 488 -12.97 11.95 5.58
N GLY A 489 -12.21 12.44 6.56
CA GLY A 489 -12.75 12.95 7.82
C GLY A 489 -13.44 11.89 8.69
N LEU A 490 -13.22 10.60 8.41
CA LEU A 490 -13.83 9.47 9.13
C LEU A 490 -12.83 8.68 9.99
N VAL A 491 -11.54 9.04 9.98
CA VAL A 491 -10.54 8.39 10.83
C VAL A 491 -10.77 8.78 12.28
N ALA A 492 -11.20 7.85 13.11
CA ALA A 492 -11.51 8.05 14.52
C ALA A 492 -10.31 7.74 15.43
N GLN A 493 -9.55 6.69 15.10
CA GLN A 493 -8.29 6.34 15.75
C GLN A 493 -7.23 6.03 14.69
N GLN A 494 -6.15 6.78 14.72
CA GLN A 494 -4.95 6.60 13.89
C GLN A 494 -3.81 5.96 14.72
N GLN A 495 -2.67 5.71 14.09
CA GLN A 495 -1.48 5.10 14.71
C GLN A 495 -0.90 5.96 15.85
N CYS A 496 -0.98 7.28 15.75
CA CYS A 496 -0.40 8.18 16.76
C CYS A 496 -1.37 8.47 17.92
N VAL A 497 -0.88 8.35 19.15
CA VAL A 497 -1.62 8.60 20.39
C VAL A 497 -0.89 9.57 21.31
N GLY A 498 -1.64 10.09 22.28
CA GLY A 498 -1.11 10.91 23.37
C GLY A 498 -0.57 12.28 22.94
N PRO A 499 -0.11 13.08 23.92
CA PRO A 499 0.34 14.45 23.68
C PRO A 499 1.58 14.59 22.80
N LEU A 500 2.36 13.51 22.64
CA LEU A 500 3.57 13.50 21.82
C LEU A 500 3.34 12.92 20.42
N HIS A 501 2.11 12.52 20.09
CA HIS A 501 1.80 11.80 18.85
C HIS A 501 2.76 10.62 18.63
N THR A 502 2.88 9.74 19.63
CA THR A 502 3.69 8.53 19.55
C THR A 502 2.95 7.47 18.73
N PRO A 503 3.61 6.81 17.75
CA PRO A 503 2.99 5.81 16.88
C PRO A 503 2.82 4.46 17.61
N LEU A 504 1.90 4.42 18.58
CA LEU A 504 1.71 3.30 19.52
C LEU A 504 0.27 2.80 19.58
N ALA A 505 -0.67 3.30 18.77
CA ALA A 505 -2.04 2.77 18.81
C ALA A 505 -2.07 1.31 18.35
N ASP A 506 -2.72 0.46 19.15
CA ASP A 506 -2.92 -0.97 18.86
C ASP A 506 -3.95 -1.22 17.74
N VAL A 507 -4.95 -0.34 17.65
CA VAL A 507 -6.12 -0.52 16.79
C VAL A 507 -6.41 0.73 15.97
N ALA A 508 -6.74 0.54 14.70
CA ALA A 508 -7.29 1.58 13.84
C ALA A 508 -8.82 1.53 13.89
N VAL A 509 -9.46 2.70 13.99
CA VAL A 509 -10.93 2.81 14.03
C VAL A 509 -11.38 3.87 13.04
N VAL A 510 -12.34 3.51 12.19
CA VAL A 510 -12.93 4.40 11.19
C VAL A 510 -14.44 4.50 11.41
N ALA A 511 -15.00 5.69 11.28
CA ALA A 511 -16.44 5.90 11.26
C ALA A 511 -17.04 5.49 9.90
N LEU A 512 -18.28 5.00 9.89
CA LEU A 512 -19.00 4.69 8.64
C LEU A 512 -19.73 5.91 8.07
N SER A 513 -19.86 6.98 8.85
CA SER A 513 -20.59 8.18 8.49
C SER A 513 -20.13 9.39 9.30
N HIS A 514 -20.23 10.59 8.72
CA HIS A 514 -20.00 11.86 9.43
C HIS A 514 -21.11 12.21 10.44
N PHE A 515 -22.23 11.47 10.44
CA PHE A 515 -23.44 11.83 11.19
C PHE A 515 -23.75 10.88 12.36
N ASN A 516 -22.99 9.81 12.54
CA ASN A 516 -23.19 8.85 13.63
C ASN A 516 -21.84 8.39 14.20
N THR A 517 -21.89 7.55 15.23
CA THR A 517 -20.71 7.07 15.95
C THR A 517 -20.41 5.60 15.68
N VAL A 518 -21.07 5.01 14.68
CA VAL A 518 -20.84 3.61 14.29
C VAL A 518 -19.66 3.57 13.32
N GLY A 519 -18.82 2.55 13.47
CA GLY A 519 -17.57 2.42 12.74
C GLY A 519 -17.20 0.98 12.42
N GLY A 520 -15.97 0.82 11.96
CA GLY A 520 -15.24 -0.45 11.92
C GLY A 520 -13.91 -0.29 12.67
N ALA A 521 -13.44 -1.38 13.26
CA ALA A 521 -12.13 -1.47 13.89
C ALA A 521 -11.29 -2.52 13.18
N THR A 522 -9.99 -2.28 13.05
CA THR A 522 -9.04 -3.24 12.47
C THR A 522 -7.70 -3.21 13.18
N ALA A 523 -7.06 -4.39 13.25
CA ALA A 523 -5.77 -4.61 13.88
C ALA A 523 -5.00 -5.72 13.16
N ILE A 524 -3.70 -5.81 13.43
CA ILE A 524 -2.79 -6.76 12.80
C ILE A 524 -2.05 -7.56 13.88
N GLY A 525 -1.75 -8.82 13.60
CA GLY A 525 -0.81 -9.64 14.36
C GLY A 525 0.06 -10.51 13.42
N GLU A 526 1.33 -10.69 13.79
CA GLU A 526 2.32 -11.40 12.98
C GLU A 526 3.47 -11.91 13.86
N GLN A 527 3.84 -13.18 13.73
CA GLN A 527 4.80 -13.80 14.67
C GLN A 527 5.83 -14.72 13.98
N PRO A 528 6.58 -14.23 12.97
CA PRO A 528 7.49 -15.03 12.15
C PRO A 528 8.70 -15.55 12.92
N ILE A 529 9.23 -14.79 13.89
CA ILE A 529 10.42 -15.20 14.66
C ILE A 529 10.07 -16.33 15.63
N LYS A 530 8.90 -16.27 16.26
CA LYS A 530 8.32 -17.37 17.06
C LYS A 530 8.03 -18.59 16.16
N GLY A 531 7.61 -18.36 14.91
CA GLY A 531 7.45 -19.38 13.87
C GLY A 531 8.73 -20.17 13.53
N LEU A 532 9.91 -19.58 13.68
CA LEU A 532 11.20 -20.30 13.52
C LEU A 532 11.45 -21.33 14.63
N VAL A 533 10.88 -21.11 15.82
CA VAL A 533 10.91 -22.06 16.94
C VAL A 533 9.84 -23.12 16.73
N ASN A 534 8.61 -22.68 16.45
CA ASN A 534 7.47 -23.55 16.22
C ASN A 534 6.43 -22.86 15.31
N ALA A 535 6.26 -23.37 14.09
CA ALA A 535 5.36 -22.79 13.09
C ALA A 535 3.89 -22.74 13.54
N ALA A 536 3.43 -23.77 14.26
CA ALA A 536 2.08 -23.83 14.80
C ALA A 536 1.84 -22.80 15.92
N ALA A 537 2.81 -22.61 16.81
CA ALA A 537 2.75 -21.58 17.85
C ALA A 537 2.80 -20.16 17.24
N GLY A 538 3.69 -19.93 16.27
CA GLY A 538 3.75 -18.66 15.54
C GLY A 538 2.41 -18.30 14.89
N ALA A 539 1.75 -19.26 14.24
CA ALA A 539 0.42 -19.03 13.65
C ALA A 539 -0.67 -18.69 14.69
N ARG A 540 -0.68 -19.40 15.82
CA ARG A 540 -1.62 -19.12 16.92
C ARG A 540 -1.35 -17.77 17.59
N MET A 541 -0.09 -17.42 17.78
CA MET A 541 0.33 -16.14 18.35
C MET A 541 -0.01 -14.98 17.43
N ALA A 542 0.10 -15.12 16.11
CA ALA A 542 -0.34 -14.10 15.16
C ALA A 542 -1.85 -13.80 15.28
N VAL A 543 -2.69 -14.83 15.50
CA VAL A 543 -4.11 -14.64 15.82
C VAL A 543 -4.29 -13.96 17.17
N GLY A 544 -3.61 -14.46 18.20
CA GLY A 544 -3.67 -13.92 19.55
C GLY A 544 -3.35 -12.43 19.58
N GLU A 545 -2.24 -12.03 18.98
CA GLU A 545 -1.77 -10.64 18.89
C GLU A 545 -2.76 -9.75 18.12
N SER A 546 -3.26 -10.23 16.97
CA SER A 546 -4.24 -9.46 16.20
C SER A 546 -5.49 -9.12 17.03
N LEU A 547 -5.88 -10.02 17.94
CA LEU A 547 -7.03 -9.85 18.83
C LEU A 547 -6.70 -9.07 20.11
N THR A 548 -5.50 -9.21 20.69
CA THR A 548 -5.07 -8.37 21.82
C THR A 548 -4.90 -6.91 21.39
N ASN A 549 -4.52 -6.67 20.13
CA ASN A 549 -4.58 -5.34 19.53
C ASN A 549 -6.02 -4.85 19.33
N LEU A 550 -6.88 -5.67 18.72
CA LEU A 550 -8.28 -5.31 18.43
C LEU A 550 -9.10 -4.99 19.69
N VAL A 551 -8.80 -5.62 20.82
CA VAL A 551 -9.62 -5.57 22.05
C VAL A 551 -9.83 -4.15 22.59
N PHE A 552 -8.99 -3.19 22.22
CA PHE A 552 -9.08 -1.80 22.69
C PHE A 552 -10.15 -0.97 21.97
N ALA A 553 -10.73 -1.47 20.88
CA ALA A 553 -11.96 -0.94 20.31
C ALA A 553 -13.17 -1.70 20.83
N LEU A 554 -14.28 -1.00 21.13
CA LEU A 554 -15.55 -1.67 21.39
C LEU A 554 -16.06 -2.27 20.09
N ILE A 555 -16.15 -3.60 20.01
CA ILE A 555 -16.67 -4.31 18.85
C ILE A 555 -18.05 -4.89 19.13
N THR A 556 -18.69 -5.38 18.08
CA THR A 556 -20.03 -5.99 18.10
C THR A 556 -20.05 -7.29 18.90
N ASP A 557 -19.19 -8.25 18.55
CA ASP A 557 -18.97 -9.51 19.27
C ASP A 557 -17.62 -10.10 18.82
N LEU A 558 -16.97 -10.93 19.65
CA LEU A 558 -15.74 -11.64 19.23
C LEU A 558 -16.01 -12.52 18.00
N ARG A 559 -17.18 -13.16 17.92
CA ARG A 559 -17.56 -14.06 16.83
C ARG A 559 -17.96 -13.33 15.54
N ASP A 560 -18.09 -12.00 15.60
CA ASP A 560 -18.26 -11.15 14.44
C ASP A 560 -16.91 -10.77 13.79
N VAL A 561 -15.79 -11.08 14.43
CA VAL A 561 -14.45 -10.83 13.91
C VAL A 561 -14.19 -11.70 12.68
N LYS A 562 -13.77 -11.04 11.61
CA LYS A 562 -13.26 -11.64 10.38
C LYS A 562 -11.83 -11.21 10.16
N CYS A 563 -11.12 -11.91 9.29
CA CYS A 563 -9.77 -11.53 8.95
C CYS A 563 -9.34 -11.88 7.54
N SER A 564 -8.35 -11.11 7.08
CA SER A 564 -7.50 -11.49 5.96
C SER A 564 -6.30 -12.30 6.47
N GLY A 565 -6.09 -13.49 5.93
CA GLY A 565 -4.91 -14.32 6.21
C GLY A 565 -3.88 -14.24 5.07
N ASN A 566 -2.70 -13.66 5.33
CA ASN A 566 -1.64 -13.51 4.34
C ASN A 566 -0.42 -14.39 4.66
N TRP A 567 -0.09 -15.31 3.76
CA TRP A 567 0.86 -16.40 3.97
C TRP A 567 2.12 -16.20 3.12
N MET A 568 3.23 -15.81 3.75
CA MET A 568 4.52 -15.65 3.09
C MET A 568 5.43 -16.80 3.49
N TRP A 569 5.76 -17.69 2.56
CA TRP A 569 6.52 -18.89 2.85
C TRP A 569 7.48 -19.25 1.71
N ALA A 570 8.56 -19.97 2.01
CA ALA A 570 9.40 -20.60 0.98
C ALA A 570 8.97 -22.06 0.79
N ALA A 571 7.68 -22.31 0.52
CA ALA A 571 7.04 -23.61 0.67
C ALA A 571 7.62 -24.73 -0.22
N LYS A 572 8.31 -24.36 -1.31
CA LYS A 572 8.99 -25.30 -2.21
C LYS A 572 10.35 -25.79 -1.69
N LEU A 573 10.89 -25.17 -0.63
CA LEU A 573 12.13 -25.64 0.01
C LEU A 573 11.85 -26.80 0.96
N ASP A 574 12.85 -27.67 1.13
CA ASP A 574 12.81 -28.82 2.03
C ASP A 574 12.31 -28.47 3.43
N GLY A 575 11.27 -29.17 3.90
CA GLY A 575 10.66 -29.00 5.23
C GLY A 575 9.64 -27.86 5.32
N GLU A 576 9.75 -26.81 4.51
CA GLU A 576 8.96 -25.60 4.65
C GLU A 576 7.46 -25.81 4.35
N GLY A 577 7.14 -26.58 3.31
CA GLY A 577 5.74 -26.86 2.99
C GLY A 577 5.00 -27.65 4.09
N ALA A 578 5.71 -28.53 4.82
CA ALA A 578 5.16 -29.24 5.97
C ALA A 578 4.90 -28.29 7.15
N LEU A 579 5.84 -27.37 7.43
CA LEU A 579 5.66 -26.33 8.44
C LEU A 579 4.51 -25.37 8.11
N LEU A 580 4.31 -25.02 6.84
CA LEU A 580 3.16 -24.23 6.39
C LEU A 580 1.84 -24.97 6.64
N TYR A 581 1.80 -26.29 6.40
CA TYR A 581 0.64 -27.12 6.71
C TYR A 581 0.33 -27.09 8.22
N ASP A 582 1.33 -27.27 9.07
CA ASP A 582 1.18 -27.24 10.53
C ASP A 582 0.69 -25.88 11.04
N ALA A 583 1.27 -24.79 10.52
CA ALA A 583 0.82 -23.43 10.80
C ALA A 583 -0.66 -23.23 10.43
N CYS A 584 -1.05 -23.64 9.21
CA CYS A 584 -2.42 -23.51 8.74
C CYS A 584 -3.42 -24.34 9.56
N ALA A 585 -3.07 -25.60 9.87
CA ALA A 585 -3.91 -26.46 10.69
C ALA A 585 -4.09 -25.91 12.11
N ALA A 586 -3.01 -25.44 12.74
CA ALA A 586 -3.02 -24.83 14.06
C ALA A 586 -3.85 -23.54 14.11
N LEU A 587 -3.71 -22.69 13.08
CA LEU A 587 -4.49 -21.48 12.91
C LEU A 587 -5.99 -21.79 12.85
N CYS A 588 -6.38 -22.69 11.95
CA CYS A 588 -7.79 -23.04 11.75
C CYS A 588 -8.38 -23.64 13.02
N ALA A 589 -7.61 -24.46 13.74
CA ALA A 589 -8.06 -25.07 15.00
C ALA A 589 -8.34 -24.02 16.10
N VAL A 590 -7.49 -23.00 16.24
CA VAL A 590 -7.71 -21.95 17.25
C VAL A 590 -8.82 -20.98 16.85
N MET A 591 -8.93 -20.64 15.56
CA MET A 591 -10.00 -19.79 15.04
C MET A 591 -11.39 -20.39 15.29
N LYS A 592 -11.54 -21.71 15.08
CA LYS A 592 -12.80 -22.43 15.37
C LYS A 592 -13.17 -22.40 16.85
N GLN A 593 -12.18 -22.46 17.74
CA GLN A 593 -12.42 -22.37 19.19
C GLN A 593 -12.84 -20.97 19.62
N LEU A 594 -12.24 -19.93 19.02
CA LEU A 594 -12.57 -18.53 19.26
C LEU A 594 -13.86 -18.08 18.56
N GLY A 595 -14.29 -18.80 17.52
CA GLY A 595 -15.46 -18.49 16.72
C GLY A 595 -15.24 -17.38 15.70
N ILE A 596 -13.99 -17.18 15.25
CA ILE A 596 -13.60 -16.20 14.22
C ILE A 596 -13.28 -16.92 12.91
N ALA A 597 -13.20 -16.20 11.79
CA ALA A 597 -12.94 -16.82 10.50
C ALA A 597 -12.11 -15.94 9.56
N ILE A 598 -11.40 -16.62 8.65
CA ILE A 598 -10.81 -16.02 7.47
C ILE A 598 -11.87 -15.96 6.37
N ASP A 599 -12.13 -14.77 5.83
CA ASP A 599 -13.03 -14.54 4.69
C ASP A 599 -12.35 -13.84 3.51
N GLY A 600 -11.05 -13.53 3.61
CA GLY A 600 -10.18 -13.09 2.53
C GLY A 600 -8.71 -13.43 2.82
N GLY A 601 -7.81 -13.28 1.85
CA GLY A 601 -6.40 -13.54 2.09
C GLY A 601 -5.61 -13.91 0.85
N LYS A 602 -4.30 -14.16 1.03
CA LYS A 602 -3.38 -14.42 -0.07
C LYS A 602 -2.17 -15.23 0.36
N ASP A 603 -1.57 -15.97 -0.57
CA ASP A 603 -0.28 -16.63 -0.37
C ASP A 603 0.81 -16.16 -1.33
N SER A 604 2.05 -16.21 -0.84
CA SER A 604 3.30 -15.98 -1.56
C SER A 604 4.30 -17.07 -1.15
N LEU A 605 4.58 -18.01 -2.05
CA LEU A 605 5.23 -19.29 -1.73
C LEU A 605 6.70 -19.39 -2.15
N SER A 606 7.27 -18.27 -2.62
CA SER A 606 8.63 -18.18 -3.17
C SER A 606 9.53 -17.23 -2.37
N MET A 607 9.37 -17.17 -1.04
CA MET A 607 10.09 -16.22 -0.16
C MET A 607 11.56 -16.61 0.10
N ALA A 608 12.31 -16.86 -0.98
CA ALA A 608 13.73 -17.18 -0.95
C ALA A 608 14.46 -16.56 -2.15
N ALA A 609 15.71 -16.19 -1.95
CA ALA A 609 16.59 -15.64 -2.98
C ALA A 609 17.95 -16.32 -2.94
N ARG A 610 18.58 -16.48 -4.11
CA ARG A 610 19.95 -16.96 -4.22
C ARG A 610 20.90 -15.77 -4.36
N VAL A 611 21.76 -15.55 -3.37
CA VAL A 611 22.71 -14.44 -3.35
C VAL A 611 24.13 -15.02 -3.26
N ASN A 612 24.98 -14.71 -4.24
CA ASN A 612 26.37 -15.20 -4.31
C ASN A 612 26.51 -16.73 -4.15
N GLY A 613 25.52 -17.48 -4.61
CA GLY A 613 25.50 -18.95 -4.53
C GLY A 613 24.81 -19.52 -3.29
N GLU A 614 24.58 -18.72 -2.26
CA GLU A 614 23.87 -19.10 -1.02
C GLU A 614 22.36 -18.85 -1.13
N THR A 615 21.56 -19.68 -0.48
CA THR A 615 20.11 -19.48 -0.40
C THR A 615 19.78 -18.74 0.88
N VAL A 616 19.23 -17.54 0.74
CA VAL A 616 18.68 -16.76 1.84
C VAL A 616 17.15 -16.87 1.76
N LYS A 617 16.51 -17.33 2.82
CA LYS A 617 15.05 -17.42 2.90
C LYS A 617 14.50 -16.54 4.01
N ALA A 618 13.30 -16.01 3.81
CA ALA A 618 12.54 -15.42 4.90
C ALA A 618 12.03 -16.53 5.84
N PRO A 619 11.81 -16.23 7.14
CA PRO A 619 10.97 -17.06 7.98
C PRO A 619 9.59 -17.24 7.36
N GLY A 620 8.95 -18.39 7.59
CA GLY A 620 7.52 -18.52 7.33
C GLY A 620 6.76 -17.48 8.15
N ALA A 621 5.99 -16.64 7.47
CA ALA A 621 5.29 -15.50 8.07
C ALA A 621 3.81 -15.55 7.71
N LEU A 622 2.98 -15.46 8.76
CA LEU A 622 1.55 -15.27 8.64
C LEU A 622 1.20 -13.91 9.21
N VAL A 623 0.58 -13.06 8.40
CA VAL A 623 0.03 -11.79 8.84
C VAL A 623 -1.49 -11.92 8.88
N VAL A 624 -2.06 -11.76 10.08
CA VAL A 624 -3.49 -11.81 10.32
C VAL A 624 -4.00 -10.39 10.48
N SER A 625 -4.84 -9.93 9.56
CA SER A 625 -5.48 -8.61 9.64
C SER A 625 -6.95 -8.78 10.02
N VAL A 626 -7.29 -8.52 11.27
CA VAL A 626 -8.66 -8.67 11.80
C VAL A 626 -9.48 -7.40 11.58
N TYR A 627 -10.79 -7.56 11.42
CA TYR A 627 -11.75 -6.47 11.40
C TYR A 627 -13.09 -6.87 11.98
N ALA A 628 -13.78 -5.89 12.59
CA ALA A 628 -15.11 -6.04 13.15
C ALA A 628 -15.89 -4.71 13.15
N GLY A 629 -17.22 -4.80 13.17
CA GLY A 629 -18.07 -3.62 13.37
C GLY A 629 -17.88 -3.02 14.76
N CYS A 630 -17.78 -1.69 14.84
CA CYS A 630 -17.58 -0.92 16.06
C CYS A 630 -18.86 -0.11 16.40
N PRO A 631 -19.63 -0.48 17.44
CA PRO A 631 -20.89 0.20 17.76
C PRO A 631 -20.73 1.65 18.24
N ASP A 632 -19.59 2.00 18.84
CA ASP A 632 -19.31 3.35 19.32
C ASP A 632 -17.80 3.65 19.28
N ILE A 633 -17.37 4.36 18.22
CA ILE A 633 -15.97 4.76 17.98
C ILE A 633 -15.37 5.63 19.10
N ARG A 634 -16.20 6.25 19.96
CA ARG A 634 -15.73 7.16 21.01
C ARG A 634 -15.25 6.42 22.26
N LYS A 635 -15.42 5.09 22.32
CA LYS A 635 -15.04 4.26 23.45
C LYS A 635 -13.67 3.60 23.29
N THR A 636 -12.99 3.83 22.17
CA THR A 636 -11.64 3.31 21.91
C THR A 636 -10.69 3.70 23.04
N VAL A 637 -9.98 2.70 23.55
CA VAL A 637 -8.93 2.85 24.56
C VAL A 637 -7.59 2.93 23.85
N THR A 638 -6.68 3.76 24.36
CA THR A 638 -5.36 4.00 23.78
C THR A 638 -4.26 3.78 24.83
N PRO A 639 -3.00 3.54 24.41
CA PRO A 639 -1.89 3.31 25.36
C PRO A 639 -1.45 4.51 26.17
N ASP A 640 -1.81 5.74 25.78
CA ASP A 640 -1.33 6.94 26.46
C ASP A 640 -1.89 7.06 27.88
N LEU A 641 -1.02 6.79 28.87
CA LEU A 641 -1.35 6.89 30.29
C LEU A 641 -1.87 8.28 30.64
N LYS A 642 -2.98 8.32 31.36
CA LYS A 642 -3.62 9.56 31.80
C LYS A 642 -3.04 10.00 33.15
N GLU A 643 -2.83 11.30 33.33
CA GLU A 643 -2.50 11.89 34.64
C GLU A 643 -3.73 11.88 35.54
N GLU A 644 -3.94 10.77 36.24
CA GLU A 644 -5.04 10.58 37.20
C GLU A 644 -4.44 10.15 38.56
N GLU A 645 -4.82 10.87 39.62
CA GLU A 645 -4.28 10.63 40.96
C GLU A 645 -4.61 9.21 41.46
N GLY A 646 -3.57 8.46 41.84
CA GLY A 646 -3.71 7.10 42.37
C GLY A 646 -4.07 6.04 41.33
N ALA A 647 -4.12 6.37 40.03
CA ALA A 647 -4.36 5.40 38.98
C ALA A 647 -3.35 4.24 39.04
N CYS A 648 -3.87 3.03 38.87
CA CYS A 648 -3.13 1.80 39.03
C CYS A 648 -2.97 1.10 37.67
N LEU A 649 -1.87 0.35 37.55
CA LEU A 649 -1.62 -0.52 36.42
C LEU A 649 -1.90 -1.96 36.83
N VAL A 650 -2.67 -2.68 36.00
CA VAL A 650 -2.95 -4.10 36.16
C VAL A 650 -2.51 -4.86 34.90
N TYR A 651 -1.90 -6.03 35.08
CA TYR A 651 -1.54 -6.95 34.01
C TYR A 651 -2.57 -8.08 33.97
N VAL A 652 -3.10 -8.36 32.78
CA VAL A 652 -4.05 -9.42 32.51
C VAL A 652 -3.40 -10.42 31.55
N ALA A 653 -3.25 -11.66 31.98
CA ALA A 653 -2.64 -12.71 31.15
C ALA A 653 -3.71 -13.37 30.26
N PHE A 654 -3.48 -13.35 28.94
CA PHE A 654 -4.37 -13.95 27.95
C PHE A 654 -3.95 -15.38 27.56
N SER A 655 -2.67 -15.75 27.71
CA SER A 655 -2.13 -17.08 27.38
C SER A 655 -2.26 -18.13 28.50
N GLY A 656 -2.85 -17.80 29.65
CA GLY A 656 -3.12 -18.76 30.72
C GLY A 656 -1.93 -19.01 31.67
N SER A 657 -1.69 -20.26 32.03
CA SER A 657 -0.79 -20.64 33.14
C SER A 657 0.69 -20.84 32.78
N LYS A 658 1.01 -21.09 31.49
CA LYS A 658 2.40 -21.17 31.02
C LYS A 658 2.89 -19.77 30.69
N THR A 659 4.06 -19.40 31.22
CA THR A 659 4.61 -18.06 31.07
C THR A 659 6.13 -18.09 31.01
N ALA A 660 6.74 -16.94 30.70
CA ALA A 660 8.17 -16.70 30.80
C ALA A 660 9.02 -17.43 29.74
N ARG A 661 8.44 -17.68 28.54
CA ARG A 661 9.13 -18.29 27.39
C ARG A 661 9.84 -17.21 26.56
N LEU A 662 11.14 -17.40 26.30
CA LEU A 662 11.98 -16.43 25.58
C LEU A 662 12.31 -16.82 24.13
N GLY A 663 11.92 -18.02 23.69
CA GLY A 663 12.12 -18.46 22.32
C GLY A 663 11.36 -17.57 21.34
N GLY A 664 12.08 -17.07 20.35
CA GLY A 664 11.58 -16.16 19.32
C GLY A 664 11.40 -14.72 19.79
N SER A 665 11.86 -14.35 21.00
CA SER A 665 11.68 -12.99 21.53
C SER A 665 12.65 -11.96 20.95
N ALA A 666 12.25 -10.69 20.98
CA ALA A 666 13.11 -9.53 20.70
C ALA A 666 14.39 -9.55 21.56
N LEU A 667 14.29 -9.96 22.82
CA LEU A 667 15.45 -10.11 23.69
C LEU A 667 16.41 -11.17 23.16
N ALA A 668 15.94 -12.37 22.82
CA ALA A 668 16.77 -13.43 22.25
C ALA A 668 17.43 -12.96 20.93
N GLN A 669 16.67 -12.30 20.06
CA GLN A 669 17.16 -11.75 18.80
C GLN A 669 18.28 -10.73 19.01
N CYS A 670 18.17 -9.86 20.01
CA CYS A 670 19.21 -8.87 20.37
C CYS A 670 20.54 -9.50 20.83
N PHE A 671 20.54 -10.80 21.14
CA PHE A 671 21.72 -11.60 21.47
C PHE A 671 22.03 -12.65 20.39
N SER A 672 21.51 -12.47 19.17
CA SER A 672 21.72 -13.35 18.02
C SER A 672 21.28 -14.80 18.29
N GLN A 673 20.20 -14.98 19.04
CA GLN A 673 19.63 -16.27 19.41
C GLN A 673 18.16 -16.37 18.97
N ILE A 674 17.71 -17.60 18.75
CA ILE A 674 16.31 -17.93 18.46
C ILE A 674 15.65 -18.53 19.70
N GLY A 675 16.28 -19.49 20.39
CA GLY A 675 15.66 -20.20 21.51
C GLY A 675 14.97 -21.51 21.09
N ASP A 676 14.40 -22.21 22.06
CA ASP A 676 13.79 -23.55 21.91
C ASP A 676 12.33 -23.62 22.41
N GLU A 677 11.94 -22.77 23.36
CA GLU A 677 10.57 -22.70 23.88
C GLU A 677 9.98 -21.31 23.66
N THR A 678 8.93 -21.21 22.84
CA THR A 678 8.31 -19.94 22.40
C THR A 678 6.93 -19.70 23.04
N PRO A 679 6.54 -18.44 23.29
CA PRO A 679 5.17 -18.07 23.65
C PRO A 679 4.11 -18.69 22.71
N ASP A 680 2.93 -18.98 23.26
CA ASP A 680 1.83 -19.62 22.54
C ASP A 680 0.46 -19.24 23.11
N LEU A 681 -0.59 -19.39 22.30
CA LEU A 681 -1.99 -19.32 22.72
C LEU A 681 -2.43 -20.70 23.25
N ASP A 682 -1.93 -21.07 24.43
CA ASP A 682 -2.19 -22.38 25.05
C ASP A 682 -3.65 -22.57 25.48
N GLU A 683 -4.34 -21.50 25.90
CA GLU A 683 -5.69 -21.57 26.51
C GLU A 683 -6.72 -20.64 25.80
N PRO A 684 -7.26 -21.02 24.62
CA PRO A 684 -8.20 -20.18 23.86
C PRO A 684 -9.48 -19.79 24.62
N VAL A 685 -9.93 -20.62 25.56
CA VAL A 685 -11.09 -20.33 26.42
C VAL A 685 -10.80 -19.19 27.39
N THR A 686 -9.63 -19.20 28.02
CA THR A 686 -9.15 -18.13 28.91
C THR A 686 -8.98 -16.83 28.12
N PHE A 687 -8.44 -16.92 26.90
CA PHE A 687 -8.32 -15.79 25.98
C PHE A 687 -9.68 -15.15 25.67
N ALA A 688 -10.67 -15.94 25.23
CA ALA A 688 -12.00 -15.44 24.90
C ALA A 688 -12.69 -14.80 26.12
N ALA A 689 -12.51 -15.38 27.30
CA ALA A 689 -13.05 -14.83 28.55
C ALA A 689 -12.39 -13.50 28.93
N ALA A 690 -11.07 -13.38 28.75
CA ALA A 690 -10.34 -12.14 28.97
C ALA A 690 -10.82 -11.04 28.02
N PHE A 691 -10.97 -11.37 26.73
CA PHE A 691 -11.51 -10.47 25.71
C PHE A 691 -12.93 -9.97 26.07
N GLU A 692 -13.85 -10.88 26.43
CA GLU A 692 -15.23 -10.55 26.84
C GLU A 692 -15.27 -9.62 28.07
N VAL A 693 -14.42 -9.86 29.07
CA VAL A 693 -14.32 -8.99 30.25
C VAL A 693 -13.82 -7.60 29.84
N THR A 694 -12.76 -7.52 29.04
CA THR A 694 -12.20 -6.23 28.58
C THR A 694 -13.25 -5.42 27.80
N GLN A 695 -13.98 -6.05 26.86
CA GLN A 695 -15.05 -5.39 26.11
C GLN A 695 -16.14 -4.79 27.01
N ARG A 696 -16.57 -5.51 28.07
CA ARG A 696 -17.53 -4.99 29.05
C ARG A 696 -16.97 -3.82 29.87
N LEU A 697 -15.68 -3.86 30.22
CA LEU A 697 -15.02 -2.77 30.93
C LEU A 697 -14.90 -1.51 30.05
N ILE A 698 -14.62 -1.67 28.76
CA ILE A 698 -14.63 -0.59 27.76
C ILE A 698 -16.04 -0.02 27.62
N GLU A 699 -17.04 -0.88 27.47
CA GLU A 699 -18.44 -0.46 27.34
C GLU A 699 -18.88 0.41 28.53
N GLY A 700 -18.49 0.00 29.74
CA GLY A 700 -18.72 0.69 31.01
C GLY A 700 -17.74 1.82 31.34
N LYS A 701 -16.80 2.17 30.45
CA LYS A 701 -15.80 3.24 30.61
C LYS A 701 -14.96 3.12 31.90
N LYS A 702 -14.56 1.88 32.23
CA LYS A 702 -13.75 1.56 33.43
C LYS A 702 -12.24 1.68 33.21
N LEU A 703 -11.80 1.77 31.97
CA LEU A 703 -10.39 1.81 31.59
C LEU A 703 -10.00 3.26 31.24
N LEU A 704 -8.82 3.69 31.68
CA LEU A 704 -8.23 5.00 31.37
C LEU A 704 -7.31 4.93 30.14
N ALA A 705 -6.52 3.86 30.07
CA ALA A 705 -5.58 3.54 29.01
C ALA A 705 -5.36 2.01 29.00
N GLY A 706 -4.81 1.49 27.92
CA GLY A 706 -4.49 0.07 27.79
C GLY A 706 -3.59 -0.19 26.60
N HIS A 707 -2.76 -1.23 26.70
CA HIS A 707 -1.84 -1.66 25.64
C HIS A 707 -1.59 -3.15 25.75
N ASP A 708 -1.26 -3.82 24.64
CA ASP A 708 -0.98 -5.24 24.63
C ASP A 708 0.49 -5.58 24.90
N VAL A 709 0.75 -6.83 25.27
CA VAL A 709 2.10 -7.37 25.45
C VAL A 709 2.45 -8.15 24.19
N SER A 710 3.38 -7.60 23.42
CA SER A 710 3.88 -8.14 22.17
C SER A 710 5.41 -8.11 22.15
N ASP A 711 6.04 -7.61 21.08
CA ASP A 711 7.49 -7.56 20.93
C ASP A 711 8.17 -6.74 22.04
N GLY A 712 9.21 -7.29 22.64
CA GLY A 712 9.91 -6.67 23.77
C GLY A 712 9.25 -6.93 25.14
N GLY A 713 8.09 -7.56 25.17
CA GLY A 713 7.46 -8.11 26.38
C GLY A 713 6.88 -7.09 27.36
N LEU A 714 6.50 -7.58 28.54
CA LEU A 714 5.70 -6.84 29.53
C LEU A 714 6.31 -5.49 29.93
N LEU A 715 7.61 -5.43 30.16
CA LEU A 715 8.23 -4.16 30.56
C LEU A 715 8.18 -3.14 29.44
N THR A 716 8.39 -3.57 28.19
CA THR A 716 8.35 -2.68 27.02
C THR A 716 6.96 -2.12 26.81
N CYS A 717 5.92 -2.95 26.88
CA CYS A 717 4.52 -2.53 26.86
C CYS A 717 4.23 -1.39 27.86
N VAL A 718 4.62 -1.55 29.13
CA VAL A 718 4.39 -0.50 30.14
C VAL A 718 5.19 0.77 29.87
N LEU A 719 6.42 0.63 29.37
CA LEU A 719 7.25 1.77 28.98
C LEU A 719 6.66 2.52 27.79
N GLU A 720 6.11 1.84 26.80
CA GLU A 720 5.43 2.44 25.65
C GLU A 720 4.17 3.19 26.08
N MET A 721 3.38 2.63 27.00
CA MET A 721 2.27 3.36 27.62
C MET A 721 2.75 4.65 28.32
N ALA A 722 3.88 4.58 29.02
CA ALA A 722 4.51 5.73 29.67
C ALA A 722 5.07 6.75 28.67
N PHE A 723 5.62 6.31 27.54
CA PHE A 723 6.08 7.18 26.45
C PHE A 723 4.91 7.93 25.82
N ALA A 724 3.82 7.22 25.54
CA ALA A 724 2.61 7.75 24.95
C ALA A 724 1.93 8.77 25.88
N GLY A 725 1.80 8.45 27.17
CA GLY A 725 1.24 9.37 28.18
C GLY A 725 2.18 10.50 28.58
N ASN A 726 3.48 10.38 28.30
CA ASN A 726 4.55 11.27 28.78
C ASN A 726 4.56 11.39 30.32
N VAL A 727 4.35 10.27 31.01
CA VAL A 727 4.29 10.17 32.48
C VAL A 727 5.16 9.02 32.97
N GLY A 728 5.69 9.11 34.20
CA GLY A 728 6.44 8.03 34.83
C GLY A 728 5.58 6.99 35.52
N VAL A 729 6.21 5.85 35.79
CA VAL A 729 5.60 4.65 36.36
C VAL A 729 6.41 4.13 37.55
N ASN A 730 5.71 3.55 38.51
CA ASN A 730 6.31 2.80 39.61
C ASN A 730 5.76 1.36 39.59
N LEU A 731 6.63 0.42 39.24
CA LEU A 731 6.30 -0.98 38.98
C LEU A 731 6.91 -1.88 40.06
N ASN A 732 6.11 -2.83 40.51
CA ASN A 732 6.52 -3.86 41.45
C ASN A 732 6.04 -5.22 40.97
N PHE A 733 6.98 -6.01 40.49
CA PHE A 733 6.74 -7.36 40.00
C PHE A 733 7.18 -8.38 41.05
N ASN A 734 6.34 -9.39 41.26
CA ASN A 734 6.67 -10.54 42.11
C ASN A 734 6.45 -11.81 41.31
N SER A 735 7.50 -12.61 41.16
CA SER A 735 7.45 -13.83 40.36
C SER A 735 8.50 -14.85 40.81
N THR A 736 8.20 -16.12 40.64
CA THR A 736 9.14 -17.23 40.82
C THR A 736 10.01 -17.48 39.59
N HIS A 737 9.67 -16.87 38.44
CA HIS A 737 10.48 -16.93 37.24
C HIS A 737 11.72 -16.03 37.34
N GLY A 738 12.68 -16.25 36.44
CA GLY A 738 13.83 -15.37 36.31
C GLY A 738 13.44 -13.95 35.90
N LEU A 739 14.28 -12.98 36.27
CA LEU A 739 14.02 -11.55 36.06
C LEU A 739 13.82 -11.21 34.58
N MET A 740 14.67 -11.73 33.70
CA MET A 740 14.63 -11.40 32.28
C MET A 740 13.46 -12.10 31.58
N GLU A 741 13.25 -13.36 31.92
CA GLU A 741 12.16 -14.20 31.44
C GLU A 741 10.80 -13.58 31.77
N PHE A 742 10.64 -13.03 32.98
CA PHE A 742 9.38 -12.39 33.35
C PHE A 742 9.15 -11.04 32.66
N LEU A 743 10.20 -10.21 32.53
CA LEU A 743 10.06 -8.84 31.99
C LEU A 743 9.98 -8.79 30.46
N PHE A 744 10.61 -9.75 29.77
CA PHE A 744 10.79 -9.74 28.32
C PHE A 744 10.16 -10.93 27.59
N ALA A 745 9.46 -11.83 28.29
CA ALA A 745 8.63 -12.81 27.60
C ALA A 745 7.46 -12.10 26.90
N GLU A 746 7.18 -12.56 25.69
CA GLU A 746 6.23 -11.97 24.74
C GLU A 746 4.96 -12.84 24.71
N GLU A 747 4.49 -13.19 25.90
CA GLU A 747 3.24 -13.91 26.12
C GLU A 747 2.05 -12.99 25.86
N LEU A 748 0.96 -13.55 25.33
CA LEU A 748 -0.26 -12.79 25.10
C LEU A 748 -0.80 -12.25 26.44
N GLY A 749 -0.98 -10.95 26.49
CA GLY A 749 -1.56 -10.26 27.64
C GLY A 749 -1.81 -8.80 27.34
N ILE A 750 -2.43 -8.10 28.29
CA ILE A 750 -2.64 -6.65 28.21
C ILE A 750 -2.31 -6.00 29.54
N VAL A 751 -1.87 -4.75 29.48
CA VAL A 751 -1.76 -3.87 30.64
C VAL A 751 -2.86 -2.83 30.56
N LEU A 752 -3.56 -2.62 31.67
CA LEU A 752 -4.64 -1.66 31.79
C LEU A 752 -4.33 -0.61 32.85
N GLN A 753 -4.57 0.64 32.53
CA GLN A 753 -4.63 1.73 33.50
C GLN A 753 -6.07 1.89 33.99
N VAL A 754 -6.25 1.85 35.31
CA VAL A 754 -7.56 1.94 35.96
C VAL A 754 -7.53 2.98 37.07
N ARG A 755 -8.68 3.64 37.30
CA ARG A 755 -8.83 4.53 38.46
C ARG A 755 -8.65 3.74 39.75
N ALA A 756 -8.09 4.38 40.77
CA ALA A 756 -7.87 3.77 42.09
C ALA A 756 -9.14 3.12 42.66
N THR A 757 -10.29 3.76 42.44
CA THR A 757 -11.61 3.32 42.92
C THR A 757 -12.19 2.14 42.14
N ASP A 758 -11.71 1.88 40.92
CA ASP A 758 -12.22 0.84 40.03
C ASP A 758 -11.37 -0.44 40.08
N VAL A 759 -10.17 -0.43 40.69
CA VAL A 759 -9.19 -1.55 40.69
C VAL A 759 -9.82 -2.86 41.14
N ASP A 760 -10.43 -2.90 42.33
CA ASP A 760 -10.98 -4.14 42.89
C ASP A 760 -12.11 -4.69 42.02
N THR A 761 -12.90 -3.80 41.42
CA THR A 761 -13.99 -4.17 40.51
C THR A 761 -13.43 -4.79 39.23
N VAL A 762 -12.39 -4.19 38.65
CA VAL A 762 -11.73 -4.69 37.44
C VAL A 762 -11.07 -6.05 37.69
N CYS A 763 -10.25 -6.17 38.74
CA CYS A 763 -9.60 -7.43 39.09
C CYS A 763 -10.62 -8.54 39.39
N SER A 764 -11.71 -8.20 40.09
CA SER A 764 -12.79 -9.16 40.38
C SER A 764 -13.52 -9.61 39.11
N ALA A 765 -13.70 -8.74 38.12
CA ALA A 765 -14.35 -9.09 36.86
C ALA A 765 -13.58 -10.17 36.08
N TYR A 766 -12.25 -10.08 36.06
CA TYR A 766 -11.38 -11.11 35.48
C TYR A 766 -11.36 -12.38 36.34
N ALA A 767 -11.23 -12.24 37.66
CA ALA A 767 -11.19 -13.37 38.58
C ALA A 767 -12.47 -14.24 38.53
N LEU A 768 -13.64 -13.63 38.34
CA LEU A 768 -14.92 -14.33 38.16
C LEU A 768 -14.96 -15.23 36.92
N LYS A 769 -14.10 -14.97 35.94
CA LYS A 769 -13.93 -15.76 34.72
C LYS A 769 -12.65 -16.60 34.74
N SER A 770 -11.99 -16.71 35.90
CA SER A 770 -10.72 -17.42 36.08
C SER A 770 -9.57 -16.86 35.25
N VAL A 771 -9.63 -15.59 34.85
CA VAL A 771 -8.56 -14.92 34.10
C VAL A 771 -7.58 -14.30 35.09
N PRO A 772 -6.27 -14.61 35.02
CA PRO A 772 -5.27 -13.98 35.88
C PRO A 772 -5.18 -12.47 35.64
N CYS A 773 -5.39 -11.68 36.71
CA CYS A 773 -5.27 -10.24 36.69
C CYS A 773 -4.54 -9.79 37.97
N ILE A 774 -3.38 -9.16 37.81
CA ILE A 774 -2.54 -8.73 38.94
C ILE A 774 -2.25 -7.24 38.87
N LYS A 775 -2.24 -6.57 40.03
CA LYS A 775 -1.76 -5.19 40.13
C LYS A 775 -0.24 -5.18 40.03
N ILE A 776 0.29 -4.42 39.08
CA ILE A 776 1.74 -4.33 38.81
C ILE A 776 2.36 -2.98 39.18
N GLY A 777 1.54 -1.95 39.43
CA GLY A 777 2.10 -0.64 39.76
C GLY A 777 1.09 0.50 39.75
N ASN A 778 1.63 1.72 39.64
CA ASN A 778 0.88 2.97 39.51
C ASN A 778 1.62 4.00 38.65
N THR A 779 0.93 5.08 38.31
CA THR A 779 1.42 6.20 37.49
C THR A 779 1.64 7.46 38.33
N GLY A 780 2.47 8.39 37.85
CA GLY A 780 2.57 9.75 38.42
C GLY A 780 3.98 10.18 38.86
N SER A 781 5.02 9.45 38.49
CA SER A 781 6.42 9.88 38.64
C SER A 781 6.93 10.55 37.34
N THR A 782 8.21 10.93 37.29
CA THR A 782 8.91 11.31 36.04
C THR A 782 9.83 10.20 35.51
N ASN A 783 9.98 9.13 36.29
CA ASN A 783 10.92 8.04 36.06
C ASN A 783 10.16 6.73 35.87
N ALA A 784 10.73 5.79 35.12
CA ALA A 784 10.40 4.38 35.26
C ALA A 784 11.18 3.82 36.45
N MET A 785 10.47 3.53 37.54
CA MET A 785 11.01 2.84 38.71
C MET A 785 10.48 1.41 38.71
N VAL A 786 11.36 0.42 38.67
CA VAL A 786 10.98 -0.99 38.58
C VAL A 786 11.67 -1.76 39.69
N SER A 787 10.86 -2.45 40.48
CA SER A 787 11.31 -3.41 41.49
C SER A 787 10.84 -4.82 41.13
N PHE A 788 11.72 -5.80 41.34
CA PHE A 788 11.42 -7.21 41.15
C PHE A 788 11.75 -7.99 42.43
N ASN A 789 10.77 -8.72 42.98
CA ASN A 789 10.89 -9.42 44.26
C ASN A 789 11.48 -8.54 45.38
N GLY A 790 11.06 -7.26 45.42
CA GLY A 790 11.49 -6.27 46.41
C GLY A 790 12.84 -5.57 46.14
N SER A 791 13.57 -5.92 45.06
CA SER A 791 14.85 -5.29 44.69
C SER A 791 14.67 -4.32 43.52
N GLU A 792 15.22 -3.11 43.61
CA GLU A 792 15.21 -2.15 42.50
C GLU A 792 16.12 -2.66 41.36
N VAL A 793 15.57 -2.76 40.15
CA VAL A 793 16.26 -3.25 38.94
C VAL A 793 16.39 -2.19 37.85
N LEU A 794 15.58 -1.12 37.92
CA LEU A 794 15.62 0.01 37.01
C LEU A 794 15.11 1.28 37.71
N ASN A 795 15.83 2.39 37.53
CA ASN A 795 15.36 3.72 37.89
C ASN A 795 15.93 4.72 36.87
N ALA A 796 15.12 5.07 35.86
CA ALA A 796 15.56 5.90 34.75
C ALA A 796 14.48 6.95 34.38
N PRO A 797 14.86 8.17 34.00
CA PRO A 797 13.91 9.14 33.46
C PRO A 797 13.22 8.60 32.20
N ILE A 798 11.90 8.76 32.11
CA ILE A 798 11.12 8.30 30.94
C ILE A 798 11.65 8.89 29.63
N ALA A 799 12.03 10.17 29.64
CA ALA A 799 12.59 10.83 28.46
C ALA A 799 13.85 10.13 27.93
N ASN A 800 14.73 9.60 28.81
CA ASN A 800 15.94 8.91 28.36
C ASN A 800 15.62 7.57 27.68
N LEU A 801 14.67 6.81 28.23
CA LEU A 801 14.24 5.53 27.64
C LEU A 801 13.48 5.77 26.32
N ARG A 802 12.68 6.84 26.24
CA ARG A 802 12.01 7.24 25.00
C ARG A 802 13.00 7.68 23.92
N ASP A 803 14.04 8.44 24.26
CA ASP A 803 15.08 8.84 23.31
C ASP A 803 15.78 7.62 22.71
N VAL A 804 16.01 6.58 23.52
CA VAL A 804 16.52 5.27 23.08
C VAL A 804 15.55 4.59 22.11
N TRP A 805 14.26 4.58 22.41
CA TRP A 805 13.21 3.97 21.57
C TRP A 805 12.97 4.73 20.25
N GLU A 806 13.11 6.06 20.23
CA GLU A 806 13.01 6.90 19.02
C GLU A 806 14.27 6.85 18.14
N ALA A 807 15.43 6.46 18.70
CA ALA A 807 16.74 6.60 18.06
C ALA A 807 16.80 5.95 16.66
N THR A 808 16.31 4.71 16.52
CA THR A 808 16.28 4.00 15.23
C THR A 808 15.43 4.73 14.21
N SER A 809 14.27 5.25 14.62
CA SER A 809 13.40 6.04 13.74
C SER A 809 14.08 7.29 13.22
N PHE A 810 14.80 8.03 14.08
CA PHE A 810 15.51 9.23 13.64
C PHE A 810 16.69 8.92 12.72
N GLN A 811 17.34 7.76 12.82
CA GLN A 811 18.34 7.34 11.84
C GLN A 811 17.70 7.05 10.47
N MET A 812 16.58 6.33 10.46
CA MET A 812 15.84 6.04 9.22
C MET A 812 15.30 7.31 8.57
N GLU A 813 14.80 8.27 9.36
CA GLU A 813 14.25 9.53 8.85
C GLU A 813 15.33 10.40 8.20
N ARG A 814 16.56 10.42 8.73
CA ARG A 814 17.70 11.14 8.10
C ARG A 814 18.04 10.64 6.70
N LEU A 815 17.69 9.40 6.36
CA LEU A 815 17.88 8.84 5.02
C LEU A 815 16.80 9.28 4.02
N GLN A 816 15.68 9.81 4.52
CA GLN A 816 14.46 9.97 3.72
C GLN A 816 13.89 11.40 3.77
N ALA A 817 14.33 12.23 4.73
CA ALA A 817 13.89 13.61 4.91
C ALA A 817 15.09 14.56 5.05
N ASN A 818 14.83 15.87 5.07
CA ASN A 818 15.87 16.88 5.27
C ASN A 818 16.52 16.70 6.66
N PRO A 819 17.83 16.36 6.76
CA PRO A 819 18.46 16.02 8.04
C PRO A 819 18.35 17.12 9.09
N LYS A 820 18.34 18.40 8.69
CA LYS A 820 18.19 19.54 9.61
C LYS A 820 16.81 19.55 10.27
N CYS A 821 15.76 19.17 9.54
CA CYS A 821 14.40 19.08 10.09
C CYS A 821 14.31 17.93 11.10
N VAL A 822 14.96 16.80 10.79
CA VAL A 822 15.03 15.64 11.67
C VAL A 822 15.78 15.96 12.97
N GLU A 823 16.93 16.62 12.89
CA GLU A 823 17.70 17.08 14.06
C GLU A 823 16.89 18.05 14.94
N MET A 824 16.13 18.95 14.32
CA MET A 824 15.24 19.86 15.04
C MET A 824 14.12 19.11 15.75
N GLU A 825 13.51 18.12 15.10
CA GLU A 825 12.45 17.30 15.70
C GLU A 825 12.99 16.49 16.89
N GLU A 826 14.10 15.78 16.71
CA GLU A 826 14.75 14.97 17.75
C GLU A 826 15.09 15.81 18.99
N LYS A 827 15.75 16.96 18.79
CA LYS A 827 16.10 17.86 19.90
C LYS A 827 14.86 18.37 20.64
N ASN A 828 13.80 18.74 19.91
CA ASN A 828 12.61 19.33 20.50
C ASN A 828 11.69 18.29 21.16
N LEU A 829 11.72 17.04 20.72
CA LEU A 829 10.83 15.99 21.24
C LEU A 829 11.12 15.68 22.71
N ARG A 830 12.38 15.78 23.14
CA ARG A 830 12.81 15.55 24.53
C ARG A 830 12.11 16.47 25.53
N GLU A 831 11.83 17.71 25.14
CA GLU A 831 11.27 18.76 26.00
C GLU A 831 9.78 19.06 25.69
N ARG A 832 9.21 18.38 24.69
CA ARG A 832 7.83 18.63 24.24
C ARG A 832 6.83 18.29 25.33
N LYS A 833 5.81 19.14 25.48
CA LYS A 833 4.69 18.98 26.42
C LYS A 833 3.37 19.04 25.66
N SER A 834 2.30 18.56 26.30
CA SER A 834 0.95 18.66 25.79
C SER A 834 0.58 20.11 25.47
N PRO A 835 -0.01 20.41 24.29
CA PRO A 835 -0.50 21.75 23.98
C PRO A 835 -1.65 22.14 24.92
N LEU A 836 -1.65 23.40 25.38
CA LEU A 836 -2.74 23.98 26.16
C LEU A 836 -3.73 24.68 25.22
N PHE A 837 -4.92 24.10 25.06
CA PHE A 837 -5.99 24.71 24.27
C PHE A 837 -6.82 25.67 25.11
N LYS A 838 -6.89 26.94 24.69
CA LYS A 838 -7.79 27.95 25.27
C LYS A 838 -8.89 28.28 24.28
N LEU A 839 -10.11 27.86 24.58
CA LEU A 839 -11.29 28.17 23.77
C LEU A 839 -11.72 29.63 24.01
N THR A 840 -11.91 30.38 22.94
CA THR A 840 -12.39 31.78 22.97
C THR A 840 -13.90 31.90 22.70
N PHE A 841 -14.59 30.76 22.59
CA PHE A 841 -16.01 30.63 22.30
C PHE A 841 -16.61 29.46 23.10
N ASP A 842 -17.94 29.32 23.13
CA ASP A 842 -18.62 28.19 23.78
C ASP A 842 -18.51 26.93 22.91
N SER A 843 -17.97 25.84 23.47
CA SER A 843 -17.79 24.57 22.77
C SER A 843 -19.08 23.77 22.59
N LYS A 844 -20.20 24.21 23.18
CA LYS A 844 -21.49 23.55 22.95
C LYS A 844 -21.87 23.64 21.47
N PRO A 845 -22.41 22.56 20.88
CA PRO A 845 -22.91 22.58 19.52
C PRO A 845 -23.89 23.75 19.35
N SER A 846 -23.62 24.63 18.40
CA SER A 846 -24.57 25.68 18.04
C SER A 846 -25.78 25.05 17.35
N PRO A 847 -27.00 25.59 17.51
CA PRO A 847 -28.14 25.17 16.71
C PRO A 847 -27.80 25.28 15.22
N ILE A 848 -28.18 24.28 14.42
CA ILE A 848 -28.06 24.35 12.95
C ILE A 848 -28.76 25.63 12.49
N ALA A 849 -28.09 26.40 11.64
CA ALA A 849 -28.66 27.64 11.12
C ALA A 849 -29.97 27.32 10.37
N HIS A 850 -31.08 27.86 10.87
CA HIS A 850 -32.38 27.74 10.20
C HIS A 850 -32.49 28.83 9.13
N PHE A 851 -32.18 28.46 7.89
CA PHE A 851 -32.44 29.32 6.74
C PHE A 851 -33.89 29.18 6.27
N SER A 852 -34.53 30.28 5.87
CA SER A 852 -35.82 30.24 5.18
C SER A 852 -35.71 29.58 3.79
N SER A 853 -34.54 29.72 3.16
CA SER A 853 -34.07 28.98 1.99
C SER A 853 -32.58 28.75 2.17
N ALA A 854 -32.14 27.49 2.20
CA ALA A 854 -30.73 27.15 2.37
C ALA A 854 -29.88 27.79 1.24
N PRO A 855 -28.84 28.57 1.58
CA PRO A 855 -27.92 29.08 0.58
C PRO A 855 -27.19 27.95 -0.13
N ARG A 856 -27.03 28.06 -1.44
CA ARG A 856 -26.28 27.08 -2.22
C ARG A 856 -24.78 27.27 -2.12
N VAL A 857 -24.05 26.18 -1.92
CA VAL A 857 -22.58 26.14 -1.92
C VAL A 857 -22.11 25.13 -2.96
N ALA A 858 -21.24 25.57 -3.86
CA ALA A 858 -20.51 24.69 -4.77
C ALA A 858 -19.24 24.19 -4.07
N VAL A 859 -19.18 22.89 -3.79
CA VAL A 859 -17.94 22.22 -3.38
C VAL A 859 -17.24 21.83 -4.68
N ILE A 860 -16.25 22.63 -5.05
CA ILE A 860 -15.56 22.56 -6.32
C ILE A 860 -14.39 21.60 -6.18
N ARG A 861 -14.33 20.63 -7.10
CA ARG A 861 -13.29 19.63 -7.17
C ARG A 861 -12.72 19.49 -8.58
N GLU A 862 -11.49 19.04 -8.66
CA GLU A 862 -10.75 18.74 -9.89
C GLU A 862 -10.25 17.30 -9.87
N GLU A 863 -9.87 16.76 -11.03
CA GLU A 863 -9.19 15.46 -11.12
C GLU A 863 -8.02 15.37 -10.12
N GLY A 864 -7.93 14.26 -9.37
CA GLY A 864 -6.94 14.03 -8.30
C GLY A 864 -7.25 14.65 -6.93
N SER A 865 -8.24 15.53 -6.80
CA SER A 865 -8.71 15.99 -5.49
C SER A 865 -9.41 14.86 -4.72
N ASN A 866 -9.37 14.88 -3.37
CA ASN A 866 -9.89 13.78 -2.54
C ASN A 866 -10.52 14.19 -1.20
N GLY A 867 -10.54 15.49 -0.86
CA GLY A 867 -11.12 16.02 0.38
C GLY A 867 -12.54 16.56 0.24
N ASP A 868 -13.28 16.15 -0.80
CA ASP A 868 -14.60 16.71 -1.12
C ASP A 868 -15.71 16.26 -0.17
N ARG A 869 -15.67 15.04 0.38
CA ARG A 869 -16.80 14.49 1.16
C ARG A 869 -16.93 15.07 2.55
N GLU A 870 -15.82 15.21 3.24
CA GLU A 870 -15.73 15.89 4.53
C GLU A 870 -16.12 17.37 4.39
N MET A 871 -15.75 18.02 3.27
CA MET A 871 -16.15 19.38 2.97
C MET A 871 -17.66 19.48 2.73
N VAL A 872 -18.22 18.59 1.90
CA VAL A 872 -19.66 18.51 1.65
C VAL A 872 -20.43 18.30 2.96
N SER A 873 -19.98 17.36 3.78
CA SER A 873 -20.63 17.02 5.05
C SER A 873 -20.56 18.19 6.04
N SER A 874 -19.44 18.91 6.10
CA SER A 874 -19.28 20.09 6.96
C SER A 874 -20.26 21.20 6.60
N PHE A 875 -20.41 21.54 5.31
CA PHE A 875 -21.39 22.52 4.86
C PHE A 875 -22.83 22.04 5.07
N HIS A 876 -23.10 20.76 4.85
CA HIS A 876 -24.41 20.18 5.09
C HIS A 876 -24.81 20.30 6.57
N MET A 877 -23.89 19.97 7.49
CA MET A 877 -24.08 20.12 8.94
C MET A 877 -24.30 21.59 9.36
N ALA A 878 -23.73 22.54 8.63
CA ALA A 878 -23.94 23.97 8.84
C ALA A 878 -25.26 24.50 8.23
N GLY A 879 -26.04 23.66 7.53
CA GLY A 879 -27.38 23.98 7.02
C GLY A 879 -27.43 24.47 5.56
N PHE A 880 -26.36 24.29 4.78
CA PHE A 880 -26.31 24.72 3.36
C PHE A 880 -26.92 23.69 2.40
N ASP A 881 -27.34 24.15 1.22
CA ASP A 881 -27.66 23.30 0.06
C ASP A 881 -26.37 23.06 -0.74
N VAL A 882 -25.79 21.87 -0.62
CA VAL A 882 -24.42 21.60 -1.05
C VAL A 882 -24.39 20.82 -2.36
N TRP A 883 -23.60 21.30 -3.31
CA TRP A 883 -23.49 20.72 -4.65
C TRP A 883 -22.06 20.22 -4.89
N ASP A 884 -21.93 18.97 -5.34
CA ASP A 884 -20.69 18.44 -5.92
C ASP A 884 -20.47 19.05 -7.31
N VAL A 885 -19.46 19.90 -7.46
CA VAL A 885 -19.17 20.59 -8.72
C VAL A 885 -17.79 20.17 -9.22
N ASN A 886 -17.77 19.37 -10.29
CA ASN A 886 -16.53 19.06 -10.98
C ASN A 886 -16.15 20.25 -11.88
N MET A 887 -14.86 20.55 -11.99
CA MET A 887 -14.35 21.56 -12.93
C MET A 887 -14.82 21.34 -14.38
N HIS A 888 -15.05 20.10 -14.80
CA HIS A 888 -15.65 19.76 -16.09
C HIS A 888 -17.02 20.41 -16.28
N ASP A 889 -17.89 20.38 -15.26
CA ASP A 889 -19.25 20.94 -15.31
C ASP A 889 -19.20 22.45 -15.62
N LEU A 890 -18.26 23.16 -14.99
CA LEU A 890 -18.04 24.60 -15.18
C LEU A 890 -17.37 24.89 -16.53
N CYS A 891 -16.45 24.05 -16.98
CA CYS A 891 -15.75 24.21 -18.27
C CYS A 891 -16.68 24.03 -19.47
N GLN A 892 -17.60 23.05 -19.42
CA GLN A 892 -18.61 22.84 -20.47
C GLN A 892 -19.72 23.90 -20.42
N GLY A 893 -19.95 24.51 -19.25
CA GLY A 893 -21.01 25.48 -19.02
C GLY A 893 -22.35 24.83 -18.64
N ASP A 894 -22.31 23.59 -18.13
CA ASP A 894 -23.48 22.87 -17.62
C ASP A 894 -23.98 23.46 -16.29
N LEU A 895 -23.10 24.16 -15.55
CA LEU A 895 -23.42 24.86 -14.32
C LEU A 895 -22.96 26.33 -14.36
N ASP A 896 -23.79 27.24 -13.84
CA ASP A 896 -23.49 28.66 -13.68
C ASP A 896 -23.20 28.99 -12.20
N LEU A 897 -22.13 29.74 -11.94
CA LEU A 897 -21.76 30.20 -10.59
C LEU A 897 -22.75 31.21 -9.99
N ASN A 898 -23.60 31.85 -10.81
CA ASN A 898 -24.60 32.81 -10.36
C ASN A 898 -25.63 32.23 -9.38
N GLN A 899 -25.87 30.92 -9.41
CA GLN A 899 -26.82 30.26 -8.51
C GLN A 899 -26.26 29.97 -7.11
N PHE A 900 -24.96 30.17 -6.88
CA PHE A 900 -24.29 29.88 -5.62
C PHE A 900 -24.03 31.13 -4.79
N ARG A 901 -24.10 30.98 -3.47
CA ARG A 901 -23.65 31.97 -2.48
C ARG A 901 -22.25 31.65 -1.96
N GLY A 902 -21.87 30.37 -1.92
CA GLY A 902 -20.53 29.95 -1.54
C GLY A 902 -19.84 29.11 -2.61
N VAL A 903 -18.53 29.23 -2.68
CA VAL A 903 -17.66 28.24 -3.36
C VAL A 903 -16.63 27.73 -2.36
N ALA A 904 -16.34 26.43 -2.38
CA ALA A 904 -15.33 25.81 -1.55
C ALA A 904 -14.40 24.95 -2.42
N PHE A 905 -13.11 25.25 -2.44
CA PHE A 905 -12.10 24.46 -3.12
C PHE A 905 -11.62 23.36 -2.17
N VAL A 906 -11.68 22.12 -2.60
CA VAL A 906 -11.35 20.96 -1.75
C VAL A 906 -9.85 20.66 -1.77
N GLY A 907 -9.37 19.97 -0.73
CA GLY A 907 -8.00 19.46 -0.68
C GLY A 907 -7.77 18.21 -1.54
N GLY A 908 -6.51 17.85 -1.69
CA GLY A 908 -6.05 16.64 -2.37
C GLY A 908 -4.87 16.91 -3.30
N PHE A 909 -4.67 16.01 -4.26
CA PHE A 909 -3.50 16.01 -5.15
C PHE A 909 -3.95 16.26 -6.59
N SER A 910 -4.52 17.44 -6.87
CA SER A 910 -5.05 17.71 -8.20
C SER A 910 -3.95 17.59 -9.26
N TYR A 911 -4.17 16.79 -10.31
CA TYR A 911 -3.14 16.42 -11.30
C TYR A 911 -1.85 15.85 -10.68
N ALA A 912 -1.96 15.09 -9.58
CA ALA A 912 -0.83 14.54 -8.81
C ALA A 912 0.21 15.59 -8.39
N ASP A 913 -0.20 16.84 -8.20
CA ASP A 913 0.67 18.00 -7.90
C ASP A 913 1.81 18.21 -8.93
N VAL A 914 1.63 17.72 -10.16
CA VAL A 914 2.58 17.94 -11.25
C VAL A 914 2.78 19.43 -11.52
N PHE A 915 4.05 19.82 -11.64
CA PHE A 915 4.55 21.20 -11.65
C PHE A 915 4.39 22.02 -10.35
N GLY A 916 3.70 21.46 -9.35
CA GLY A 916 3.49 22.06 -8.03
C GLY A 916 2.05 21.92 -7.57
N SER A 917 1.85 21.91 -6.25
CA SER A 917 0.52 21.71 -5.67
C SER A 917 -0.51 22.73 -6.17
N ALA A 918 -1.69 22.23 -6.55
CA ALA A 918 -2.81 22.96 -7.15
C ALA A 918 -2.49 23.79 -8.43
N LYS A 919 -1.29 23.65 -9.00
CA LYS A 919 -0.83 24.47 -10.14
C LYS A 919 -1.66 24.21 -11.40
N GLY A 920 -1.92 22.94 -11.70
CA GLY A 920 -2.76 22.52 -12.83
C GLY A 920 -4.18 23.08 -12.72
N TRP A 921 -4.80 22.96 -11.54
CA TRP A 921 -6.13 23.49 -11.27
C TRP A 921 -6.20 25.02 -11.41
N ALA A 922 -5.21 25.73 -10.86
CA ALA A 922 -5.10 27.17 -11.03
C ALA A 922 -4.88 27.58 -12.50
N ALA A 923 -4.16 26.75 -13.28
CA ALA A 923 -3.98 26.97 -14.72
C ALA A 923 -5.32 26.92 -15.45
N THR A 924 -6.16 25.92 -15.17
CA THR A 924 -7.51 25.78 -15.71
C THR A 924 -8.31 27.07 -15.48
N LEU A 925 -8.36 27.57 -14.24
CA LEU A 925 -9.06 28.81 -13.91
C LEU A 925 -8.49 30.04 -14.61
N LYS A 926 -7.17 30.11 -14.76
CA LYS A 926 -6.47 31.28 -15.31
C LYS A 926 -6.62 31.40 -16.83
N TYR A 927 -6.51 30.28 -17.54
CA TYR A 927 -6.40 30.26 -19.00
C TYR A 927 -7.71 29.92 -19.71
N GLN A 928 -8.69 29.31 -19.02
CA GLN A 928 -10.04 29.18 -19.56
C GLN A 928 -10.81 30.50 -19.42
N LYS A 929 -10.91 31.25 -20.53
CA LYS A 929 -11.49 32.60 -20.54
C LYS A 929 -12.90 32.68 -19.95
N LYS A 930 -13.79 31.75 -20.30
CA LYS A 930 -15.18 31.71 -19.78
C LYS A 930 -15.20 31.48 -18.27
N LEU A 931 -14.38 30.55 -17.80
CA LEU A 931 -14.32 30.17 -16.39
C LEU A 931 -13.76 31.30 -15.53
N LYS A 932 -12.66 31.92 -15.99
CA LYS A 932 -12.10 33.13 -15.38
C LYS A 932 -13.16 34.22 -15.20
N GLN A 933 -13.93 34.50 -16.26
CA GLN A 933 -14.99 35.50 -16.21
C GLN A 933 -16.12 35.13 -15.24
N ALA A 934 -16.50 33.85 -15.17
CA ALA A 934 -17.52 33.37 -14.23
C ALA A 934 -17.08 33.57 -12.76
N PHE A 935 -15.84 33.22 -12.42
CA PHE A 935 -15.30 33.45 -11.07
C PHE A 935 -15.12 34.94 -10.76
N GLU A 936 -14.61 35.74 -11.71
CA GLU A 936 -14.53 37.20 -11.54
C GLU A 936 -15.91 37.84 -11.31
N ALA A 937 -16.96 37.33 -11.97
CA ALA A 937 -18.33 37.77 -11.75
C ALA A 937 -18.86 37.33 -10.39
N PHE A 938 -18.56 36.09 -9.96
CA PHE A 938 -18.90 35.58 -8.63
C PHE A 938 -18.28 36.47 -7.54
N TYR A 939 -16.97 36.71 -7.58
CA TYR A 939 -16.26 37.52 -6.57
C TYR A 939 -16.66 38.99 -6.53
N LYS A 940 -17.29 39.52 -7.58
CA LYS A 940 -17.82 40.90 -7.60
C LYS A 940 -19.15 41.05 -6.88
N ARG A 941 -19.80 39.97 -6.49
CA ARG A 941 -21.09 40.01 -5.77
C ARG A 941 -20.84 40.15 -4.27
N ASP A 942 -21.48 41.14 -3.65
CA ASP A 942 -21.37 41.42 -2.21
C ASP A 942 -22.02 40.36 -1.30
N ASP A 943 -22.71 39.37 -1.90
CA ASP A 943 -23.45 38.30 -1.21
C ASP A 943 -22.78 36.92 -1.34
N THR A 944 -21.49 36.89 -1.68
CA THR A 944 -20.73 35.66 -1.90
C THR A 944 -19.61 35.45 -0.89
N PHE A 945 -19.24 34.19 -0.68
CA PHE A 945 -18.03 33.81 0.04
C PHE A 945 -17.27 32.72 -0.70
N SER A 946 -15.97 32.60 -0.39
CA SER A 946 -15.12 31.51 -0.87
C SER A 946 -14.28 30.94 0.26
N LEU A 947 -14.05 29.62 0.22
CA LEU A 947 -13.17 28.86 1.10
C LEU A 947 -12.20 28.04 0.22
N GLY A 948 -10.94 27.90 0.61
CA GLY A 948 -9.96 27.08 -0.09
C GLY A 948 -8.77 26.74 0.78
#